data_AF-A0A073J7S3-F1
#
_entry.id   AF-A0A073J7S3-F1
#
_cell.length_a   1.000
_cell.length_b   1.000
_cell.length_c   1.000
_cell.angle_alpha   90.00
_cell.angle_beta   90.00
_cell.angle_gamma   90.00
#
_symmetry.space_group_name_H-M   'P 1'
#
loop_
_entity.id
_entity.type
_entity.pdbx_description
1 polymer ?
#
loop_
_entity_poly.entity_id
_entity_poly.type
_entity_poly.pdbx_seq_one_letter_code
_entity_poly.pdbx_strand_id
1 'polypeptide(L)'
;MPTSYEVIFLGTLAKIDPTQSNEVVENAAGILGTHGSANDPLSSHVHNLSAERLSEDDNDTYDTDNGGGYDSFRIDGGTPQDFDAVATYTAVVHYIDGTTANVTAVVFQDVDGNTYLAPETTQNADQAALTAKPIQSIDLTGVIANTGDMAADRVAGEFKTAVDGTAGNDTMTVGYTDAQGDQITSGNDFVAGYDGDDLISTGAGDDTLIGGDGDDTLRGGAGADSMDGGTGRNVLDYSDSTSGVSANLLTNVVFGGYADGDTVIDMTDVAGSAFGDTLVLSNTSGAAWGAGGDDSLRGGTGDDSLFGGDGNDTLEGMAGSDTLYGGAGDDLIHGYEWMATPDGLDSNDLIHGEAGNDTLGGDEGDDTLFGGDDDDVLYGWYGDDQMFGDAGNDMLFGEAGDDLLGGGTGDDTLSGGTGNDTFVYVSGDGADTITDFNTGNTGALNDGDTTNNDFIDLSAFYDNIWELRADFADDGILNQSNTTDLGGDAVDYSDNTQFAAGDSLTFQGADQSSFATDNTGVVCFAAGTLILTPAGEVPVERLRPGDLVVTKDNGPRPVIWSNMRRLGLAELVRRPSLRPVEIKAGVFGNQCPLIVSPQHGIVVRHDNTEILLRAKHLAEMDGGTARVRKGCRGVTYCHLMFEQHEVIFSNGLPSESFFPGPEAIKTLDNAAYNELIGLFPALSRGCDRARVLRSYGKTARVFLRRNTRPARVDSLLSP
;
A
#
# COMPACT_ATOMS: atom_id res chain seq x y z
N MET A 1 14.03 56.64 -32.79
CA MET A 1 13.29 55.50 -32.22
C MET A 1 12.99 54.57 -33.39
N PRO A 2 12.78 53.26 -33.20
CA PRO A 2 12.67 52.36 -34.34
C PRO A 2 11.34 52.60 -35.06
N THR A 3 11.36 52.64 -36.39
CA THR A 3 10.18 52.67 -37.27
C THR A 3 9.41 51.34 -37.28
N SER A 4 9.75 50.45 -36.34
CA SER A 4 9.14 49.16 -36.07
C SER A 4 9.23 48.82 -34.59
N TYR A 5 8.16 48.30 -34.01
CA TYR A 5 8.07 47.91 -32.61
C TYR A 5 7.09 46.74 -32.47
N GLU A 6 7.21 45.98 -31.39
CA GLU A 6 6.29 44.89 -31.13
C GLU A 6 4.93 45.42 -30.67
N VAL A 7 3.88 44.69 -31.03
CA VAL A 7 2.49 44.90 -30.62
C VAL A 7 1.89 43.54 -30.29
N ILE A 8 0.85 43.53 -29.46
CA ILE A 8 0.10 42.30 -29.16
C ILE A 8 -1.22 42.33 -29.91
N PHE A 9 -1.54 41.28 -30.67
CA PHE A 9 -2.83 41.15 -31.32
C PHE A 9 -3.89 40.69 -30.31
N LEU A 10 -4.96 41.48 -30.14
CA LEU A 10 -6.07 41.20 -29.22
C LEU A 10 -7.24 40.47 -29.91
N GLY A 11 -7.12 40.17 -31.20
CA GLY A 11 -8.19 39.59 -32.01
C GLY A 11 -8.94 40.61 -32.88
N THR A 12 -9.82 40.08 -33.72
CA THR A 12 -10.74 40.89 -34.53
C THR A 12 -11.98 41.23 -33.71
N LEU A 13 -12.10 42.49 -33.27
CA LEU A 13 -13.12 42.94 -32.31
C LEU A 13 -14.14 43.88 -32.97
N ALA A 14 -15.13 44.32 -32.19
CA ALA A 14 -16.07 45.34 -32.65
C ALA A 14 -15.32 46.64 -33.01
N LYS A 15 -15.67 47.24 -34.15
CA LYS A 15 -15.10 48.52 -34.59
C LYS A 15 -15.31 49.60 -33.55
N ILE A 16 -14.23 50.24 -33.11
CA ILE A 16 -14.27 51.32 -32.13
C ILE A 16 -14.64 52.66 -32.77
N ASP A 17 -14.34 52.87 -34.06
CA ASP A 17 -14.81 54.02 -34.85
C ASP A 17 -15.73 53.60 -36.02
N PRO A 18 -17.05 53.49 -35.79
CA PRO A 18 -17.99 53.25 -36.86
C PRO A 18 -18.25 54.49 -37.75
N THR A 19 -17.88 55.70 -37.33
CA THR A 19 -18.24 56.97 -37.99
C THR A 19 -17.01 57.69 -38.54
N GLN A 20 -16.55 57.19 -39.68
CA GLN A 20 -15.47 57.75 -40.48
C GLN A 20 -15.60 59.27 -40.73
N SER A 21 -14.46 59.96 -40.92
CA SER A 21 -14.37 61.41 -41.18
C SER A 21 -14.55 62.31 -39.95
N ASN A 22 -14.18 61.83 -38.76
CA ASN A 22 -14.06 62.62 -37.54
C ASN A 22 -12.99 62.02 -36.60
N GLU A 23 -12.38 62.82 -35.70
CA GLU A 23 -11.32 62.37 -34.78
C GLU A 23 -11.85 61.69 -33.49
N VAL A 24 -13.09 61.18 -33.48
CA VAL A 24 -13.77 60.66 -32.29
C VAL A 24 -14.12 59.19 -32.44
N VAL A 25 -13.54 58.38 -31.57
CA VAL A 25 -13.79 56.94 -31.49
C VAL A 25 -15.06 56.69 -30.66
N GLU A 26 -16.23 56.66 -31.31
CA GLU A 26 -17.53 56.70 -30.60
C GLU A 26 -17.91 55.39 -29.90
N ASN A 27 -17.32 54.27 -30.32
CA ASN A 27 -17.59 52.94 -29.78
C ASN A 27 -16.38 52.37 -29.02
N ALA A 28 -15.51 53.22 -28.48
CA ALA A 28 -14.37 52.78 -27.65
C ALA A 28 -14.79 51.87 -26.48
N ALA A 29 -15.97 52.10 -25.89
CA ALA A 29 -16.50 51.25 -24.81
C ALA A 29 -16.98 49.86 -25.29
N GLY A 30 -17.09 49.64 -26.60
CA GLY A 30 -17.59 48.40 -27.19
C GLY A 30 -16.63 47.21 -27.09
N ILE A 31 -15.35 47.46 -26.78
CA ILE A 31 -14.32 46.43 -26.59
C ILE A 31 -13.87 46.28 -25.13
N LEU A 32 -14.58 46.87 -24.17
CA LEU A 32 -14.33 46.61 -22.75
C LEU A 32 -14.56 45.13 -22.42
N GLY A 33 -13.76 44.59 -21.51
CA GLY A 33 -13.75 43.17 -21.17
C GLY A 33 -12.35 42.56 -21.25
N THR A 34 -12.29 41.25 -21.04
CA THR A 34 -11.06 40.44 -21.06
C THR A 34 -10.70 40.04 -22.49
N HIS A 35 -9.42 40.19 -22.84
CA HIS A 35 -8.84 39.72 -24.11
C HIS A 35 -7.62 38.84 -23.80
N GLY A 36 -7.50 37.71 -24.51
CA GLY A 36 -6.60 36.62 -24.14
C GLY A 36 -7.24 35.63 -23.16
N SER A 37 -6.60 34.49 -22.98
CA SER A 37 -7.05 33.44 -22.05
C SER A 37 -5.88 32.57 -21.59
N ALA A 38 -6.13 31.60 -20.71
CA ALA A 38 -5.10 30.64 -20.31
C ALA A 38 -4.62 29.79 -21.50
N ASN A 39 -5.53 29.22 -22.27
CA ASN A 39 -5.21 28.31 -23.37
C ASN A 39 -4.91 29.05 -24.70
N ASP A 40 -4.85 30.39 -24.67
CA ASP A 40 -4.51 31.25 -25.81
C ASP A 40 -4.02 32.60 -25.26
N PRO A 41 -2.82 32.63 -24.64
CA PRO A 41 -2.34 33.82 -23.97
C PRO A 41 -1.81 34.85 -24.95
N LEU A 42 -1.92 36.12 -24.56
CA LEU A 42 -1.48 37.25 -25.39
C LEU A 42 0.02 37.26 -25.71
N SER A 43 0.86 36.61 -24.90
CA SER A 43 2.29 36.40 -25.18
C SER A 43 2.55 35.60 -26.45
N SER A 44 1.60 34.74 -26.87
CA SER A 44 1.67 33.96 -28.12
C SER A 44 1.22 34.77 -29.33
N HIS A 45 0.77 36.01 -29.13
CA HIS A 45 0.25 36.95 -30.15
C HIS A 45 1.11 38.20 -30.28
N VAL A 46 2.41 38.09 -29.98
CA VAL A 46 3.38 39.17 -30.16
C VAL A 46 3.81 39.23 -31.62
N HIS A 47 3.64 40.40 -32.23
CA HIS A 47 3.99 40.63 -33.63
C HIS A 47 4.79 41.92 -33.79
N ASN A 48 5.59 42.01 -34.84
CA ASN A 48 6.34 43.23 -35.15
C ASN A 48 5.56 44.12 -36.12
N LEU A 49 5.18 45.32 -35.66
CA LEU A 49 4.59 46.35 -36.49
C LEU A 49 5.68 47.16 -37.19
N SER A 50 5.47 47.51 -38.46
CA SER A 50 6.29 48.50 -39.19
C SER A 50 5.42 49.48 -39.97
N ALA A 51 5.76 50.77 -39.94
CA ALA A 51 5.04 51.79 -40.72
C ALA A 51 5.20 51.56 -42.23
N GLU A 52 4.11 51.71 -43.00
CA GLU A 52 4.11 51.61 -44.46
C GLU A 52 3.88 52.99 -45.12
N ARG A 53 2.77 53.64 -44.77
CA ARG A 53 2.41 54.96 -45.30
C ARG A 53 1.83 55.82 -44.18
N LEU A 54 2.49 56.95 -43.92
CA LEU A 54 1.99 58.02 -43.05
C LEU A 54 1.58 59.20 -43.94
N SER A 55 0.55 59.95 -43.54
CA SER A 55 0.00 61.05 -44.31
C SER A 55 1.02 62.19 -44.49
N GLU A 56 0.85 63.00 -45.54
CA GLU A 56 1.85 63.98 -45.99
C GLU A 56 2.02 65.19 -45.04
N ASP A 57 1.17 65.32 -44.02
CA ASP A 57 1.02 66.55 -43.23
C ASP A 57 1.74 66.51 -41.86
N ASP A 58 1.93 65.33 -41.24
CA ASP A 58 2.76 65.13 -40.02
C ASP A 58 3.28 63.68 -40.00
N ASN A 59 4.55 63.49 -40.43
CA ASN A 59 5.17 62.17 -40.68
C ASN A 59 5.55 61.41 -39.37
N ASP A 60 4.83 61.63 -38.28
CA ASP A 60 5.05 61.06 -36.95
C ASP A 60 3.79 60.58 -36.23
N THR A 61 2.59 60.65 -36.84
CA THR A 61 1.33 60.11 -36.29
C THR A 61 0.56 59.27 -37.32
N TYR A 62 -0.28 58.35 -36.81
CA TYR A 62 -1.33 57.67 -37.56
C TYR A 62 -2.65 58.43 -37.35
N ASP A 63 -3.18 58.96 -38.43
CA ASP A 63 -4.40 59.77 -38.50
C ASP A 63 -5.64 58.91 -38.22
N THR A 64 -6.49 59.41 -37.32
CA THR A 64 -7.76 58.79 -36.93
C THR A 64 -8.97 59.32 -37.70
N ASP A 65 -8.84 60.43 -38.44
CA ASP A 65 -9.98 61.09 -39.08
C ASP A 65 -10.35 60.47 -40.45
N ASN A 66 -9.45 59.72 -41.08
CA ASN A 66 -9.62 59.03 -42.38
C ASN A 66 -10.17 59.90 -43.53
N GLY A 67 -10.08 61.24 -43.43
CA GLY A 67 -10.57 62.22 -44.39
C GLY A 67 -9.60 62.51 -45.55
N GLY A 68 -8.30 62.28 -45.35
CA GLY A 68 -7.21 62.48 -46.32
C GLY A 68 -6.72 61.19 -47.03
N GLY A 69 -7.26 60.04 -46.64
CA GLY A 69 -6.83 58.69 -47.05
C GLY A 69 -6.04 57.99 -45.96
N TYR A 70 -6.24 56.69 -45.79
CA TYR A 70 -5.74 55.92 -44.64
C TYR A 70 -4.22 55.91 -44.51
N ASP A 71 -3.75 56.11 -43.29
CA ASP A 71 -2.42 55.65 -42.91
C ASP A 71 -2.40 54.13 -42.86
N SER A 72 -1.24 53.53 -43.08
CA SER A 72 -1.13 52.07 -43.14
C SER A 72 0.14 51.57 -42.50
N PHE A 73 0.05 50.36 -41.96
CA PHE A 73 1.13 49.64 -41.31
C PHE A 73 1.20 48.20 -41.81
N ARG A 74 2.26 47.48 -41.46
CA ARG A 74 2.40 46.05 -41.69
C ARG A 74 2.64 45.34 -40.36
N ILE A 75 2.10 44.14 -40.25
CA ILE A 75 2.40 43.18 -39.19
C ILE A 75 3.29 42.09 -39.78
N ASP A 76 4.44 41.83 -39.16
CA ASP A 76 5.46 40.85 -39.56
C ASP A 76 5.91 40.95 -41.03
N GLY A 77 5.93 42.18 -41.56
CA GLY A 77 6.26 42.44 -42.96
C GLY A 77 5.20 41.95 -43.97
N GLY A 78 4.04 41.52 -43.49
CA GLY A 78 2.89 41.03 -44.26
C GLY A 78 2.21 42.10 -45.12
N THR A 79 0.97 41.84 -45.54
CA THR A 79 0.21 42.80 -46.36
C THR A 79 -0.09 44.07 -45.59
N PRO A 80 -0.04 45.26 -46.24
CA PRO A 80 -0.45 46.51 -45.59
C PRO A 80 -1.87 46.43 -45.04
N GLN A 81 -2.06 46.96 -43.84
CA GLN A 81 -3.34 47.15 -43.14
C GLN A 81 -3.59 48.65 -43.01
N ASP A 82 -4.81 49.08 -43.30
CA ASP A 82 -5.22 50.49 -43.19
C ASP A 82 -5.63 50.77 -41.74
N PHE A 83 -5.02 51.78 -41.12
CA PHE A 83 -5.31 52.22 -39.76
C PHE A 83 -6.72 52.84 -39.69
N ASP A 84 -7.46 52.54 -38.62
CA ASP A 84 -8.82 53.03 -38.42
C ASP A 84 -8.91 53.97 -37.21
N ALA A 85 -8.52 53.49 -36.02
CA ALA A 85 -8.75 54.23 -34.78
C ALA A 85 -7.80 53.82 -33.65
N VAL A 86 -7.64 54.73 -32.65
CA VAL A 86 -6.94 54.47 -31.38
C VAL A 86 -7.74 54.96 -30.19
N ALA A 87 -7.70 54.22 -29.08
CA ALA A 87 -8.25 54.66 -27.81
C ALA A 87 -7.33 54.24 -26.64
N THR A 88 -7.41 54.98 -25.54
CA THR A 88 -6.66 54.72 -24.32
C THR A 88 -7.60 54.23 -23.23
N TYR A 89 -7.19 53.16 -22.54
CA TYR A 89 -8.00 52.44 -21.57
C TYR A 89 -7.31 52.36 -20.21
N THR A 90 -8.10 52.35 -19.14
CA THR A 90 -7.67 51.77 -17.86
C THR A 90 -7.74 50.26 -18.01
N ALA A 91 -6.64 49.55 -17.73
CA ALA A 91 -6.57 48.11 -17.92
C ALA A 91 -5.89 47.38 -16.75
N VAL A 92 -6.23 46.10 -16.61
CA VAL A 92 -5.54 45.16 -15.72
C VAL A 92 -4.89 44.10 -16.59
N VAL A 93 -3.56 44.00 -16.53
CA VAL A 93 -2.78 42.93 -17.16
C VAL A 93 -2.73 41.76 -16.20
N HIS A 94 -2.99 40.55 -16.71
CA HIS A 94 -2.80 39.28 -16.03
C HIS A 94 -1.65 38.55 -16.72
N TYR A 95 -0.61 38.20 -15.97
CA TYR A 95 0.54 37.44 -16.48
C TYR A 95 0.30 35.95 -16.33
N ILE A 96 1.07 35.14 -17.05
CA ILE A 96 0.94 33.67 -17.00
C ILE A 96 1.20 33.12 -15.59
N ASP A 97 2.07 33.77 -14.80
CA ASP A 97 2.35 33.39 -13.39
C ASP A 97 1.27 33.82 -12.39
N GLY A 98 0.07 34.19 -12.86
CA GLY A 98 -1.06 34.61 -12.04
C GLY A 98 -0.95 36.01 -11.42
N THR A 99 0.19 36.69 -11.54
CA THR A 99 0.34 38.06 -11.02
C THR A 99 -0.38 39.08 -11.91
N THR A 100 -0.71 40.25 -11.37
CA THR A 100 -1.44 41.30 -12.11
C THR A 100 -0.80 42.68 -11.99
N ALA A 101 -1.04 43.54 -12.98
CA ALA A 101 -0.63 44.94 -12.96
C ALA A 101 -1.70 45.86 -13.55
N ASN A 102 -1.92 47.01 -12.92
CA ASN A 102 -2.78 48.04 -13.50
C ASN A 102 -1.96 48.91 -14.46
N VAL A 103 -2.48 49.13 -15.66
CA VAL A 103 -1.83 49.97 -16.67
C VAL A 103 -2.81 50.93 -17.32
N THR A 104 -2.27 51.99 -17.90
CA THR A 104 -2.93 52.73 -18.97
C THR A 104 -2.57 52.07 -20.30
N ALA A 105 -3.53 51.44 -20.98
CA ALA A 105 -3.29 50.69 -22.22
C ALA A 105 -3.69 51.51 -23.45
N VAL A 106 -2.81 51.57 -24.45
CA VAL A 106 -3.11 52.18 -25.77
C VAL A 106 -3.48 51.06 -26.75
N VAL A 107 -4.71 51.09 -27.25
CA VAL A 107 -5.25 50.06 -28.15
C VAL A 107 -5.66 50.71 -29.46
N PHE A 108 -5.27 50.12 -30.59
CA PHE A 108 -5.61 50.61 -31.92
C PHE A 108 -6.19 49.50 -32.80
N GLN A 109 -6.89 49.90 -33.87
CA GLN A 109 -7.55 48.99 -34.82
C GLN A 109 -7.22 49.35 -36.27
N ASP A 110 -7.24 48.33 -37.12
CA ASP A 110 -7.34 48.51 -38.57
C ASP A 110 -8.81 48.58 -39.04
N VAL A 111 -9.01 48.90 -40.32
CA VAL A 111 -10.35 49.04 -40.92
C VAL A 111 -11.16 47.74 -40.97
N ASP A 112 -10.54 46.58 -40.75
CA ASP A 112 -11.22 45.29 -40.69
C ASP A 112 -11.58 44.90 -39.24
N GLY A 113 -11.15 45.70 -38.25
CA GLY A 113 -11.39 45.50 -36.82
C GLY A 113 -10.32 44.65 -36.13
N ASN A 114 -9.19 44.39 -36.79
CA ASN A 114 -8.05 43.74 -36.14
C ASN A 114 -7.48 44.68 -35.10
N THR A 115 -7.49 44.24 -33.84
CA THR A 115 -7.19 45.08 -32.68
C THR A 115 -5.83 44.73 -32.12
N TYR A 116 -5.04 45.75 -31.78
CA TYR A 116 -3.70 45.56 -31.24
C TYR A 116 -3.47 46.44 -30.02
N LEU A 117 -2.75 45.89 -29.04
CA LEU A 117 -2.19 46.62 -27.91
C LEU A 117 -0.82 47.16 -28.32
N ALA A 118 -0.65 48.48 -28.21
CA ALA A 118 0.60 49.16 -28.49
C ALA A 118 1.43 49.34 -27.20
N PRO A 119 2.76 49.33 -27.29
CA PRO A 119 3.62 49.75 -26.20
C PRO A 119 3.49 51.25 -25.97
N GLU A 120 4.03 51.82 -24.90
CA GLU A 120 3.97 53.25 -24.62
C GLU A 120 4.91 54.10 -25.50
N THR A 121 4.75 55.42 -25.47
CA THR A 121 5.63 56.35 -26.22
C THR A 121 6.97 56.61 -25.50
N THR A 122 7.02 56.37 -24.19
CA THR A 122 8.21 56.56 -23.34
C THR A 122 8.30 55.46 -22.29
N GLN A 123 9.51 55.17 -21.81
CA GLN A 123 9.69 54.22 -20.71
C GLN A 123 9.08 54.79 -19.41
N ASN A 124 7.98 54.21 -18.98
CA ASN A 124 7.25 54.58 -17.76
C ASN A 124 6.82 53.31 -17.00
N ALA A 125 6.02 53.46 -15.94
CA ALA A 125 5.55 52.32 -15.14
C ALA A 125 4.61 51.40 -15.91
N ASP A 126 3.78 51.94 -16.80
CA ASP A 126 2.86 51.17 -17.65
C ASP A 126 3.65 50.30 -18.64
N GLN A 127 4.66 50.88 -19.31
CA GLN A 127 5.56 50.12 -20.19
C GLN A 127 6.33 49.03 -19.44
N ALA A 128 6.83 49.36 -18.24
CA ALA A 128 7.55 48.41 -17.42
C ALA A 128 6.64 47.22 -17.03
N ALA A 129 5.36 47.45 -16.77
CA ALA A 129 4.40 46.38 -16.53
C ALA A 129 4.16 45.55 -17.81
N LEU A 130 3.85 46.20 -18.94
CA LEU A 130 3.61 45.53 -20.22
C LEU A 130 4.76 44.61 -20.69
N THR A 131 5.97 44.84 -20.22
CA THR A 131 7.19 44.11 -20.62
C THR A 131 7.81 43.28 -19.50
N ALA A 132 7.17 43.25 -18.33
CA ALA A 132 7.72 42.58 -17.17
C ALA A 132 7.79 41.07 -17.38
N LYS A 133 6.71 40.49 -17.90
CA LYS A 133 6.48 39.04 -17.97
C LYS A 133 5.53 38.71 -19.14
N PRO A 134 5.45 37.44 -19.58
CA PRO A 134 4.48 37.00 -20.57
C PRO A 134 3.06 37.32 -20.13
N ILE A 135 2.30 37.99 -21.00
CA ILE A 135 0.93 38.40 -20.71
C ILE A 135 -0.03 37.28 -21.08
N GLN A 136 -0.80 36.79 -20.12
CA GLN A 136 -1.87 35.83 -20.37
C GLN A 136 -3.09 36.53 -20.95
N SER A 137 -3.59 37.56 -20.26
CA SER A 137 -4.78 38.31 -20.68
C SER A 137 -4.74 39.76 -20.22
N ILE A 138 -5.60 40.60 -20.81
CA ILE A 138 -5.79 41.99 -20.41
C ILE A 138 -7.27 42.33 -20.27
N ASP A 139 -7.65 42.88 -19.13
CA ASP A 139 -8.99 43.42 -18.88
C ASP A 139 -9.03 44.91 -19.20
N LEU A 140 -9.73 45.29 -20.25
CA LEU A 140 -10.04 46.70 -20.52
C LEU A 140 -11.25 47.13 -19.68
N THR A 141 -11.03 47.96 -18.67
CA THR A 141 -12.04 48.26 -17.63
C THR A 141 -12.72 49.62 -17.78
N GLY A 142 -12.10 50.57 -18.49
CA GLY A 142 -12.69 51.88 -18.73
C GLY A 142 -11.97 52.65 -19.83
N VAL A 143 -12.68 53.57 -20.50
CA VAL A 143 -12.12 54.44 -21.54
C VAL A 143 -11.60 55.73 -20.89
N ILE A 144 -10.32 56.04 -21.12
CA ILE A 144 -9.66 57.26 -20.66
C ILE A 144 -9.72 58.35 -21.73
N ALA A 145 -9.35 58.00 -22.96
CA ALA A 145 -9.33 58.90 -24.11
C ALA A 145 -9.78 58.16 -25.36
N ASN A 146 -10.57 58.83 -26.19
CA ASN A 146 -11.13 58.29 -27.42
C ASN A 146 -11.14 59.35 -28.54
N THR A 147 -10.18 60.27 -28.48
CA THR A 147 -10.02 61.36 -29.45
C THR A 147 -8.55 61.63 -29.70
N GLY A 148 -8.15 61.79 -30.96
CA GLY A 148 -6.81 62.16 -31.39
C GLY A 148 -5.98 61.01 -31.97
N ASP A 149 -4.85 61.37 -32.58
CA ASP A 149 -4.01 60.48 -33.39
C ASP A 149 -3.05 59.61 -32.57
N MET A 150 -2.65 58.47 -33.13
CA MET A 150 -1.64 57.61 -32.51
C MET A 150 -0.23 58.04 -32.93
N ALA A 151 0.65 58.31 -31.97
CA ALA A 151 2.07 58.51 -32.28
C ALA A 151 2.68 57.28 -32.95
N ALA A 152 3.34 57.48 -34.10
CA ALA A 152 3.99 56.43 -34.88
C ALA A 152 5.34 55.99 -34.28
N ASP A 153 6.03 56.89 -33.58
CA ASP A 153 7.24 56.55 -32.81
C ASP A 153 6.87 56.08 -31.40
N ARG A 154 7.23 54.84 -31.07
CA ARG A 154 6.97 54.22 -29.76
C ARG A 154 8.23 53.54 -29.22
N VAL A 155 8.20 53.12 -27.96
CA VAL A 155 9.25 52.22 -27.44
C VAL A 155 9.14 50.85 -28.11
N ALA A 156 10.18 50.01 -27.99
CA ALA A 156 10.35 48.82 -28.82
C ALA A 156 9.29 47.72 -28.63
N GLY A 157 8.42 47.81 -27.63
CA GLY A 157 7.59 46.68 -27.24
C GLY A 157 8.34 45.85 -26.22
N GLU A 158 9.31 45.02 -26.62
CA GLU A 158 10.01 44.06 -25.75
C GLU A 158 9.03 43.22 -24.90
N PHE A 159 7.91 42.83 -25.51
CA PHE A 159 6.93 41.95 -24.88
C PHE A 159 7.56 40.57 -24.70
N LYS A 160 7.32 39.95 -23.55
CA LYS A 160 7.87 38.62 -23.25
C LYS A 160 6.99 37.53 -23.86
N THR A 161 7.62 36.57 -24.52
CA THR A 161 7.01 35.32 -24.99
C THR A 161 7.23 34.22 -23.96
N ALA A 162 6.44 33.16 -24.07
CA ALA A 162 6.59 31.92 -23.31
C ALA A 162 6.72 30.78 -24.33
N VAL A 163 7.33 29.67 -23.91
CA VAL A 163 7.30 28.43 -24.66
C VAL A 163 6.05 27.66 -24.24
N ASP A 164 5.15 27.47 -25.19
CA ASP A 164 3.79 27.01 -24.94
C ASP A 164 3.62 25.50 -25.12
N GLY A 165 2.99 24.88 -24.11
CA GLY A 165 2.40 23.54 -24.19
C GLY A 165 1.08 23.54 -24.96
N THR A 166 0.38 22.42 -24.89
CA THR A 166 -0.93 22.19 -25.48
C THR A 166 -1.97 21.96 -24.37
N ALA A 167 -3.21 21.64 -24.73
CA ALA A 167 -4.24 21.31 -23.73
C ALA A 167 -4.26 19.81 -23.37
N GLY A 168 -3.16 19.10 -23.58
CA GLY A 168 -3.01 17.72 -23.15
C GLY A 168 -1.54 17.40 -22.89
N ASN A 169 -1.28 16.21 -22.38
CA ASN A 169 0.02 15.83 -21.83
C ASN A 169 1.21 16.10 -22.78
N ASP A 170 2.11 16.96 -22.33
CA ASP A 170 3.28 17.41 -23.06
C ASP A 170 4.60 16.93 -22.43
N THR A 171 5.64 16.93 -23.26
CA THR A 171 7.02 16.69 -22.81
C THR A 171 7.89 17.82 -23.32
N MET A 172 8.08 18.80 -22.45
CA MET A 172 8.72 20.08 -22.73
C MET A 172 10.13 20.07 -22.14
N THR A 173 11.11 19.64 -22.94
CA THR A 173 12.52 19.57 -22.53
C THR A 173 13.36 20.57 -23.31
N VAL A 174 14.58 20.86 -22.86
CA VAL A 174 15.55 21.70 -23.61
C VAL A 174 15.57 21.35 -25.10
N GLY A 175 15.25 22.35 -25.94
CA GLY A 175 15.12 22.20 -27.39
C GLY A 175 13.70 21.97 -27.91
N TYR A 176 12.70 21.82 -27.05
CA TYR A 176 11.28 21.84 -27.42
C TYR A 176 10.94 23.19 -28.05
N THR A 177 10.21 23.18 -29.16
CA THR A 177 9.75 24.38 -29.89
C THR A 177 8.25 24.33 -30.05
N ASP A 178 7.56 25.41 -29.68
CA ASP A 178 6.11 25.51 -29.84
C ASP A 178 5.67 25.90 -31.26
N ALA A 179 4.37 26.17 -31.43
CA ALA A 179 3.80 26.52 -32.74
C ALA A 179 4.22 27.91 -33.24
N GLN A 180 4.60 28.79 -32.32
CA GLN A 180 5.04 30.16 -32.53
C GLN A 180 6.53 30.21 -32.90
N GLY A 181 7.27 29.17 -32.56
CA GLY A 181 8.69 29.03 -32.84
C GLY A 181 9.57 29.44 -31.65
N ASP A 182 8.96 29.70 -30.48
CA ASP A 182 9.67 29.89 -29.23
C ASP A 182 10.21 28.54 -28.76
N GLN A 183 11.41 28.53 -28.17
CA GLN A 183 12.12 27.29 -27.86
C GLN A 183 12.70 27.33 -26.46
N ILE A 184 12.61 26.22 -25.72
CA ILE A 184 13.37 26.03 -24.48
C ILE A 184 14.85 26.00 -24.83
N THR A 185 15.64 26.83 -24.17
CA THR A 185 17.07 27.02 -24.41
C THR A 185 17.91 26.51 -23.23
N SER A 186 19.07 27.12 -23.02
CA SER A 186 19.97 26.83 -21.90
C SER A 186 20.26 28.09 -21.10
N GLY A 187 19.38 29.07 -21.22
CA GLY A 187 19.35 30.28 -20.41
C GLY A 187 17.91 30.49 -19.99
N ASN A 188 17.64 31.66 -19.40
CA ASN A 188 16.36 31.94 -18.76
C ASN A 188 15.17 31.78 -19.72
N ASP A 189 14.35 30.79 -19.45
CA ASP A 189 13.17 30.43 -20.21
C ASP A 189 11.89 30.66 -19.38
N PHE A 190 10.78 30.93 -20.06
CA PHE A 190 9.45 30.94 -19.46
C PHE A 190 8.63 29.86 -20.15
N VAL A 191 8.15 28.88 -19.40
CA VAL A 191 7.51 27.68 -19.95
C VAL A 191 6.17 27.43 -19.25
N ALA A 192 5.13 27.17 -20.03
CA ALA A 192 3.78 26.91 -19.53
C ALA A 192 3.21 25.62 -20.16
N GLY A 193 2.83 24.65 -19.32
CA GLY A 193 2.23 23.37 -19.72
C GLY A 193 0.77 23.49 -20.15
N TYR A 194 -0.02 24.23 -19.36
CA TYR A 194 -1.48 24.43 -19.50
C TYR A 194 -2.31 23.29 -18.93
N ASP A 195 -3.11 22.60 -19.74
CA ASP A 195 -3.97 21.50 -19.28
C ASP A 195 -3.27 20.19 -19.66
N GLY A 196 -3.27 19.18 -18.80
CA GLY A 196 -2.64 17.88 -19.07
C GLY A 196 -1.65 17.50 -17.99
N ASP A 197 -1.21 16.24 -18.00
CA ASP A 197 -0.12 15.80 -17.12
C ASP A 197 1.21 16.01 -17.85
N ASP A 198 1.93 17.07 -17.51
CA ASP A 198 3.07 17.56 -18.28
C ASP A 198 4.42 17.21 -17.63
N LEU A 199 5.42 16.95 -18.47
CA LEU A 199 6.82 16.85 -18.05
C LEU A 199 7.59 18.07 -18.56
N ILE A 200 7.97 18.97 -17.65
CA ILE A 200 8.67 20.22 -17.98
C ILE A 200 10.09 20.18 -17.41
N SER A 201 11.09 20.34 -18.28
CA SER A 201 12.51 20.42 -17.90
C SER A 201 13.28 21.47 -18.70
N THR A 202 13.70 22.54 -18.03
CA THR A 202 14.27 23.76 -18.65
C THR A 202 15.80 23.84 -18.57
N GLY A 203 16.41 23.10 -17.65
CA GLY A 203 17.82 22.75 -17.70
C GLY A 203 18.72 23.74 -16.97
N ALA A 204 19.10 24.86 -17.57
CA ALA A 204 19.99 25.82 -16.90
C ALA A 204 19.59 27.24 -17.26
N GLY A 205 19.77 28.17 -16.33
CA GLY A 205 19.21 29.52 -16.42
C GLY A 205 18.31 29.77 -15.23
N ASP A 206 17.91 31.02 -15.03
CA ASP A 206 16.85 31.32 -14.04
C ASP A 206 15.51 31.22 -14.78
N ASP A 207 14.85 30.09 -14.65
CA ASP A 207 13.69 29.71 -15.45
C ASP A 207 12.37 29.93 -14.69
N THR A 208 11.25 30.01 -15.43
CA THR A 208 9.91 30.01 -14.85
C THR A 208 9.10 28.88 -15.49
N LEU A 209 8.66 27.92 -14.67
CA LEU A 209 7.91 26.74 -15.07
C LEU A 209 6.53 26.80 -14.43
N ILE A 210 5.49 26.77 -15.27
CA ILE A 210 4.10 26.70 -14.84
C ILE A 210 3.53 25.38 -15.38
N GLY A 211 3.17 24.45 -14.50
CA GLY A 211 2.52 23.18 -14.86
C GLY A 211 1.13 23.46 -15.43
N GLY A 212 0.19 23.73 -14.53
CA GLY A 212 -1.14 24.20 -14.88
C GLY A 212 -2.21 23.29 -14.28
N ASP A 213 -3.11 22.75 -15.08
CA ASP A 213 -4.10 21.78 -14.63
C ASP A 213 -3.67 20.35 -15.00
N GLY A 214 -3.41 19.48 -14.02
CA GLY A 214 -3.05 18.08 -14.25
C GLY A 214 -1.95 17.62 -13.31
N ASP A 215 -1.50 16.38 -13.45
CA ASP A 215 -0.44 15.85 -12.58
C ASP A 215 0.93 16.12 -13.22
N ASP A 216 1.55 17.25 -12.88
CA ASP A 216 2.75 17.74 -13.56
C ASP A 216 4.06 17.30 -12.90
N THR A 217 5.13 17.16 -13.69
CA THR A 217 6.51 16.98 -13.20
C THR A 217 7.37 18.14 -13.64
N LEU A 218 7.84 18.95 -12.68
CA LEU A 218 8.62 20.16 -12.94
C LEU A 218 10.08 19.99 -12.50
N ARG A 219 10.99 20.28 -13.43
CA ARG A 219 12.44 20.23 -13.24
C ARG A 219 13.12 21.49 -13.80
N GLY A 220 13.39 22.47 -12.94
CA GLY A 220 14.10 23.70 -13.33
C GLY A 220 15.55 23.44 -13.75
N GLY A 221 16.30 22.71 -12.91
CA GLY A 221 17.70 22.39 -13.15
C GLY A 221 18.63 23.41 -12.49
N ALA A 222 19.66 23.89 -13.19
CA ALA A 222 20.66 24.77 -12.61
C ALA A 222 20.30 26.25 -12.78
N GLY A 223 19.99 26.94 -11.69
CA GLY A 223 19.74 28.38 -11.67
C GLY A 223 18.90 28.74 -10.46
N ALA A 224 18.32 29.93 -10.46
CA ALA A 224 17.28 30.28 -9.49
C ALA A 224 15.92 30.26 -10.19
N ASP A 225 15.20 29.14 -10.05
CA ASP A 225 14.01 28.83 -10.82
C ASP A 225 12.71 29.14 -10.06
N SER A 226 11.66 29.50 -10.79
CA SER A 226 10.31 29.69 -10.26
C SER A 226 9.41 28.58 -10.78
N MET A 227 9.02 27.65 -9.91
CA MET A 227 8.21 26.49 -10.28
C MET A 227 6.83 26.53 -9.60
N ASP A 228 5.78 26.55 -10.40
CA ASP A 228 4.38 26.50 -9.95
C ASP A 228 3.72 25.26 -10.55
N GLY A 229 3.37 24.30 -9.69
CA GLY A 229 2.70 23.08 -10.13
C GLY A 229 1.26 23.30 -10.59
N GLY A 230 0.58 24.35 -10.11
CA GLY A 230 -0.84 24.55 -10.39
C GLY A 230 -1.74 23.51 -9.72
N THR A 231 -2.83 23.11 -10.39
CA THR A 231 -3.81 22.15 -9.85
C THR A 231 -3.45 20.72 -10.21
N GLY A 232 -3.67 19.77 -9.30
CA GLY A 232 -3.36 18.35 -9.50
C GLY A 232 -2.29 17.87 -8.54
N ARG A 233 -1.74 16.68 -8.80
CA ARG A 233 -0.66 16.08 -8.01
C ARG A 233 0.68 16.30 -8.72
N ASN A 234 1.40 17.31 -8.26
CA ASN A 234 2.61 17.78 -8.93
C ASN A 234 3.88 17.29 -8.24
N VAL A 235 4.88 16.92 -9.04
CA VAL A 235 6.19 16.44 -8.64
C VAL A 235 7.23 17.55 -8.83
N LEU A 236 7.90 17.92 -7.74
CA LEU A 236 9.13 18.70 -7.77
C LEU A 236 10.33 17.77 -7.94
N ASP A 237 11.00 17.84 -9.08
CA ASP A 237 12.04 16.86 -9.45
C ASP A 237 13.44 17.48 -9.46
N TYR A 238 14.29 17.05 -8.52
CA TYR A 238 15.71 17.40 -8.43
C TYR A 238 16.65 16.22 -8.73
N SER A 239 16.17 15.16 -9.38
CA SER A 239 16.91 13.91 -9.59
C SER A 239 18.19 14.03 -10.43
N ASP A 240 18.38 15.12 -11.16
CA ASP A 240 19.64 15.41 -11.87
C ASP A 240 20.58 16.39 -11.15
N SER A 241 20.19 16.84 -9.95
CA SER A 241 21.05 17.66 -9.10
C SER A 241 22.36 16.95 -8.82
N THR A 242 23.45 17.72 -8.90
CA THR A 242 24.81 17.20 -8.74
C THR A 242 25.31 17.23 -7.28
N SER A 243 24.40 17.55 -6.34
CA SER A 243 24.60 17.51 -4.90
C SER A 243 23.26 17.43 -4.18
N GLY A 244 23.29 17.06 -2.90
CA GLY A 244 22.10 16.99 -2.05
C GLY A 244 21.30 18.30 -2.02
N VAL A 245 19.98 18.15 -1.97
CA VAL A 245 18.98 19.20 -1.94
C VAL A 245 18.18 19.11 -0.65
N SER A 246 17.67 20.24 -0.18
CA SER A 246 16.65 20.28 0.86
C SER A 246 15.40 20.90 0.29
N ALA A 247 14.29 20.17 0.36
CA ALA A 247 13.00 20.61 -0.12
C ALA A 247 11.93 20.38 0.95
N ASN A 248 11.30 21.48 1.38
CA ASN A 248 10.23 21.43 2.38
C ASN A 248 8.94 21.99 1.77
N LEU A 249 8.05 21.10 1.33
CA LEU A 249 6.78 21.43 0.69
C LEU A 249 5.73 21.95 1.69
N LEU A 250 5.89 21.68 2.98
CA LEU A 250 5.05 22.28 4.02
C LEU A 250 5.26 23.81 4.13
N THR A 251 6.49 24.27 3.91
CA THR A 251 6.86 25.69 4.00
C THR A 251 7.18 26.33 2.65
N ASN A 252 7.21 25.54 1.58
CA ASN A 252 7.66 25.93 0.25
C ASN A 252 9.07 26.53 0.24
N VAL A 253 9.95 26.02 1.09
CA VAL A 253 11.36 26.45 1.18
C VAL A 253 12.23 25.33 0.63
N VAL A 254 13.05 25.70 -0.35
CA VAL A 254 13.99 24.79 -1.01
C VAL A 254 15.39 25.44 -1.06
N PHE A 255 16.45 24.65 -0.98
CA PHE A 255 17.85 25.11 -1.09
C PHE A 255 18.83 23.95 -1.29
N GLY A 256 20.05 24.27 -1.72
CA GLY A 256 21.12 23.28 -1.92
C GLY A 256 21.06 22.63 -3.31
N GLY A 257 22.23 22.34 -3.89
CA GLY A 257 22.31 21.83 -5.25
C GLY A 257 21.57 22.70 -6.25
N TYR A 258 20.71 22.08 -7.06
CA TYR A 258 19.85 22.75 -8.03
C TYR A 258 18.69 23.50 -7.40
N ALA A 259 18.32 23.21 -6.16
CA ALA A 259 17.29 23.95 -5.44
C ALA A 259 17.75 25.33 -4.90
N ASP A 260 19.02 25.71 -5.06
CA ASP A 260 19.57 26.94 -4.46
C ASP A 260 19.10 28.21 -5.16
N GLY A 261 18.16 28.91 -4.54
CA GLY A 261 17.58 30.15 -5.08
C GLY A 261 16.19 29.95 -5.68
N ASP A 262 15.74 28.70 -5.77
CA ASP A 262 14.45 28.35 -6.33
C ASP A 262 13.29 28.80 -5.43
N THR A 263 12.15 29.06 -6.07
CA THR A 263 10.87 29.27 -5.42
C THR A 263 9.87 28.27 -5.97
N VAL A 264 9.21 27.52 -5.08
CA VAL A 264 8.27 26.47 -5.47
C VAL A 264 6.91 26.71 -4.81
N ILE A 265 5.84 26.42 -5.53
CA ILE A 265 4.47 26.39 -4.98
C ILE A 265 3.67 25.26 -5.60
N ASP A 266 2.60 24.86 -4.91
CA ASP A 266 1.62 23.89 -5.39
C ASP A 266 2.22 22.54 -5.81
N MET A 267 3.23 22.10 -5.04
CA MET A 267 3.89 20.80 -5.15
C MET A 267 3.32 19.82 -4.11
N THR A 268 3.13 18.57 -4.52
CA THR A 268 2.63 17.49 -3.64
C THR A 268 3.69 16.44 -3.38
N ASP A 269 4.45 16.08 -4.42
CA ASP A 269 5.50 15.08 -4.38
C ASP A 269 6.89 15.72 -4.61
N VAL A 270 7.94 15.03 -4.20
CA VAL A 270 9.33 15.49 -4.42
C VAL A 270 10.28 14.33 -4.70
N ALA A 271 11.12 14.50 -5.73
CA ALA A 271 12.24 13.61 -6.00
C ALA A 271 13.56 14.31 -5.65
N GLY A 272 14.32 13.70 -4.75
CA GLY A 272 15.68 14.06 -4.39
C GLY A 272 16.69 13.75 -5.49
N SER A 273 17.93 14.08 -5.21
CA SER A 273 19.12 13.85 -6.03
C SER A 273 19.71 12.45 -5.80
N ALA A 274 20.92 12.17 -6.29
CA ALA A 274 21.64 10.94 -5.97
C ALA A 274 22.61 11.10 -4.79
N PHE A 275 22.34 12.07 -3.91
CA PHE A 275 23.15 12.41 -2.75
C PHE A 275 22.24 12.75 -1.57
N GLY A 276 22.77 12.64 -0.34
CA GLY A 276 21.99 12.90 0.88
C GLY A 276 21.16 14.19 0.85
N ASP A 277 19.85 14.00 0.84
CA ASP A 277 18.79 14.99 0.71
C ASP A 277 18.01 15.19 2.01
N THR A 278 17.21 16.24 2.08
CA THR A 278 16.23 16.45 3.16
C THR A 278 14.90 16.87 2.58
N LEU A 279 13.95 15.93 2.54
CA LEU A 279 12.68 16.06 1.86
C LEU A 279 11.53 16.04 2.87
N VAL A 280 10.69 17.05 2.86
CA VAL A 280 9.51 17.15 3.74
C VAL A 280 8.28 17.42 2.90
N LEU A 281 7.30 16.52 2.98
CA LEU A 281 6.02 16.63 2.28
C LEU A 281 5.10 17.67 2.92
N SER A 282 4.01 17.97 2.23
CA SER A 282 2.96 18.85 2.74
C SER A 282 1.97 18.07 3.63
N ASN A 283 0.92 18.70 4.13
CA ASN A 283 -0.08 18.03 4.98
C ASN A 283 -1.10 17.17 4.19
N THR A 284 -0.88 16.95 2.90
CA THR A 284 -1.70 16.08 2.05
C THR A 284 -0.89 14.87 1.63
N SER A 285 -1.56 13.75 1.37
CA SER A 285 -0.95 12.55 0.78
C SER A 285 -0.05 12.89 -0.40
N GLY A 286 1.22 12.52 -0.31
CA GLY A 286 2.25 12.74 -1.31
C GLY A 286 3.28 11.62 -1.32
N ALA A 287 4.31 11.80 -2.14
CA ALA A 287 5.43 10.87 -2.23
C ALA A 287 6.78 11.59 -2.24
N ALA A 288 7.74 11.02 -1.53
CA ALA A 288 9.14 11.46 -1.53
C ALA A 288 10.06 10.32 -1.96
N TRP A 289 11.00 10.62 -2.85
CA TRP A 289 12.05 9.69 -3.29
C TRP A 289 13.43 10.27 -2.98
N GLY A 290 14.18 9.67 -2.05
CA GLY A 290 15.57 10.05 -1.74
C GLY A 290 16.56 9.62 -2.83
N ALA A 291 16.31 8.44 -3.41
CA ALA A 291 17.06 7.81 -4.49
C ALA A 291 18.45 7.31 -4.08
N GLY A 292 19.39 8.16 -3.69
CA GLY A 292 20.62 7.64 -3.10
C GLY A 292 21.44 8.65 -2.33
N GLY A 293 22.39 8.15 -1.53
CA GLY A 293 22.97 8.92 -0.44
C GLY A 293 22.14 8.77 0.83
N ASP A 294 22.68 9.24 1.95
CA ASP A 294 21.99 9.15 3.25
C ASP A 294 20.94 10.27 3.35
N ASP A 295 19.67 9.92 3.16
CA ASP A 295 18.55 10.85 2.99
C ASP A 295 17.71 11.01 4.27
N SER A 296 17.05 12.17 4.42
CA SER A 296 16.07 12.42 5.48
C SER A 296 14.72 12.75 4.86
N LEU A 297 13.77 11.84 4.98
CA LEU A 297 12.44 11.94 4.41
C LEU A 297 11.41 12.06 5.53
N ARG A 298 10.50 13.03 5.39
CA ARG A 298 9.40 13.21 6.33
C ARG A 298 8.08 13.44 5.61
N GLY A 299 7.08 12.64 5.96
CA GLY A 299 5.70 12.84 5.55
C GLY A 299 5.02 14.00 6.28
N GLY A 300 3.70 14.00 6.23
CA GLY A 300 2.83 15.08 6.63
C GLY A 300 1.68 14.62 7.52
N THR A 301 0.45 14.87 7.07
CA THR A 301 -0.76 14.46 7.83
C THR A 301 -1.72 13.63 6.98
N GLY A 302 -1.29 13.23 5.78
CA GLY A 302 -2.06 12.38 4.90
C GLY A 302 -1.27 11.12 4.61
N ASP A 303 -1.93 10.12 4.04
CA ASP A 303 -1.32 8.83 3.69
C ASP A 303 -0.20 9.05 2.65
N ASP A 304 1.05 8.95 3.09
CA ASP A 304 2.25 9.29 2.35
C ASP A 304 3.01 8.05 1.88
N SER A 305 3.86 8.22 0.85
CA SER A 305 4.75 7.17 0.37
C SER A 305 6.20 7.65 0.36
N LEU A 306 7.03 7.11 1.24
CA LEU A 306 8.43 7.51 1.41
C LEU A 306 9.34 6.38 0.92
N PHE A 307 10.29 6.72 0.06
CA PHE A 307 11.27 5.79 -0.50
C PHE A 307 12.68 6.35 -0.25
N GLY A 308 13.46 5.73 0.63
CA GLY A 308 14.85 6.10 0.91
C GLY A 308 15.73 5.90 -0.31
N GLY A 309 15.99 4.64 -0.67
CA GLY A 309 16.77 4.29 -1.85
C GLY A 309 18.10 3.66 -1.47
N ASP A 310 19.20 4.06 -2.11
CA ASP A 310 20.54 3.57 -1.76
C ASP A 310 21.18 4.49 -0.69
N GLY A 311 21.36 4.08 0.55
CA GLY A 311 21.96 4.93 1.59
C GLY A 311 21.52 4.51 2.98
N ASN A 312 22.07 5.16 4.00
CA ASN A 312 21.54 4.98 5.35
C ASN A 312 20.53 6.11 5.62
N ASP A 313 19.26 5.81 5.41
CA ASP A 313 18.19 6.79 5.34
C ASP A 313 17.44 6.93 6.67
N THR A 314 16.78 8.07 6.84
CA THR A 314 15.88 8.33 7.97
C THR A 314 14.52 8.73 7.45
N LEU A 315 13.51 7.89 7.70
CA LEU A 315 12.14 8.06 7.22
C LEU A 315 11.19 8.23 8.42
N GLU A 316 10.34 9.25 8.37
CA GLU A 316 9.31 9.55 9.37
C GLU A 316 7.96 9.77 8.63
N GLY A 317 6.99 8.86 8.79
CA GLY A 317 5.67 8.94 8.12
C GLY A 317 4.83 10.11 8.62
N MET A 318 4.84 10.33 9.94
CA MET A 318 4.00 11.28 10.66
C MET A 318 2.54 10.79 10.67
N ALA A 319 1.55 11.67 10.57
CA ALA A 319 0.16 11.22 10.66
C ALA A 319 -0.36 10.77 9.29
N GLY A 320 -1.11 9.69 9.24
CA GLY A 320 -1.60 9.12 7.97
C GLY A 320 -1.30 7.64 7.95
N SER A 321 -2.01 6.84 7.15
CA SER A 321 -1.62 5.44 6.96
C SER A 321 -0.57 5.38 5.85
N ASP A 322 0.68 5.33 6.26
CA ASP A 322 1.82 5.60 5.41
C ASP A 322 2.43 4.31 4.85
N THR A 323 3.19 4.46 3.77
CA THR A 323 4.00 3.38 3.20
C THR A 323 5.46 3.82 3.11
N LEU A 324 6.33 3.11 3.82
CA LEU A 324 7.72 3.48 4.00
C LEU A 324 8.63 2.35 3.51
N TYR A 325 9.58 2.68 2.65
CA TYR A 325 10.60 1.77 2.13
C TYR A 325 11.99 2.37 2.39
N GLY A 326 12.80 1.69 3.20
CA GLY A 326 14.19 2.06 3.48
C GLY A 326 15.03 1.93 2.21
N GLY A 327 15.21 0.70 1.75
CA GLY A 327 15.93 0.40 0.52
C GLY A 327 17.22 -0.35 0.82
N ALA A 328 18.36 0.18 0.41
CA ALA A 328 19.65 -0.46 0.61
C ALA A 328 20.54 0.38 1.53
N GLY A 329 20.90 -0.15 2.69
CA GLY A 329 21.72 0.51 3.69
C GLY A 329 21.13 0.26 5.07
N ASP A 330 21.79 0.76 6.12
CA ASP A 330 21.23 0.60 7.48
C ASP A 330 20.29 1.78 7.77
N ASP A 331 18.99 1.56 7.70
CA ASP A 331 17.94 2.59 7.72
C ASP A 331 17.30 2.77 9.10
N LEU A 332 16.76 3.97 9.33
CA LEU A 332 15.95 4.31 10.51
C LEU A 332 14.56 4.74 10.06
N ILE A 333 13.54 3.94 10.36
CA ILE A 333 12.19 4.13 9.83
C ILE A 333 11.15 4.16 10.96
N HIS A 334 10.32 5.20 10.99
CA HIS A 334 9.22 5.37 11.95
C HIS A 334 7.92 5.73 11.24
N GLY A 335 6.83 5.06 11.61
CA GLY A 335 5.48 5.45 11.21
C GLY A 335 5.16 6.88 11.63
N TYR A 336 5.62 7.31 12.80
CA TYR A 336 5.42 8.66 13.35
C TYR A 336 6.74 9.39 13.71
N GLU A 337 6.65 10.45 14.54
CA GLU A 337 7.80 11.14 15.14
C GLU A 337 8.51 10.28 16.19
N TRP A 338 9.82 10.06 16.02
CA TRP A 338 10.66 9.34 16.98
C TRP A 338 10.52 9.86 18.42
N MET A 339 10.09 9.00 19.35
CA MET A 339 9.87 9.31 20.77
C MET A 339 8.79 10.38 21.03
N ALA A 340 7.85 10.56 20.10
CA ALA A 340 6.65 11.35 20.39
C ALA A 340 5.86 10.72 21.54
N THR A 341 5.14 11.57 22.27
CA THR A 341 4.18 11.07 23.25
C THR A 341 2.95 10.59 22.52
N PRO A 342 2.37 9.44 22.91
CA PRO A 342 1.03 9.00 22.52
C PRO A 342 0.06 10.17 22.36
N ASP A 343 -0.22 10.58 21.13
CA ASP A 343 -1.10 11.71 20.81
C ASP A 343 -2.46 11.27 20.30
N GLY A 344 -2.68 9.95 20.17
CA GLY A 344 -3.94 9.32 19.82
C GLY A 344 -4.23 9.42 18.33
N LEU A 345 -3.18 9.45 17.51
CA LEU A 345 -3.25 9.42 16.06
C LEU A 345 -2.94 7.99 15.61
N ASP A 346 -3.87 7.07 15.88
CA ASP A 346 -3.78 5.68 15.43
C ASP A 346 -3.73 5.65 13.88
N SER A 347 -2.57 5.33 13.31
CA SER A 347 -2.34 5.09 11.88
C SER A 347 -1.82 3.68 11.66
N ASN A 348 -2.30 3.03 10.60
CA ASN A 348 -1.84 1.69 10.27
C ASN A 348 -0.82 1.79 9.14
N ASP A 349 0.46 1.65 9.49
CA ASP A 349 1.56 1.89 8.59
C ASP A 349 2.10 0.59 7.99
N LEU A 350 2.62 0.69 6.76
CA LEU A 350 3.32 -0.39 6.07
C LEU A 350 4.79 -0.02 5.93
N ILE A 351 5.65 -0.75 6.64
CA ILE A 351 7.07 -0.42 6.76
C ILE A 351 7.91 -1.59 6.23
N HIS A 352 8.85 -1.27 5.33
CA HIS A 352 9.84 -2.20 4.77
C HIS A 352 11.25 -1.64 4.96
N GLY A 353 12.12 -2.36 5.67
CA GLY A 353 13.55 -2.03 5.77
C GLY A 353 14.28 -2.33 4.46
N GLU A 354 14.04 -3.52 3.92
CA GLU A 354 14.63 -4.08 2.71
C GLU A 354 16.03 -4.67 2.90
N ALA A 355 17.13 -3.96 2.65
CA ALA A 355 18.46 -4.57 2.71
C ALA A 355 19.42 -3.76 3.58
N GLY A 356 19.84 -4.32 4.71
CA GLY A 356 20.75 -3.70 5.66
C GLY A 356 20.31 -3.99 7.09
N ASN A 357 21.00 -3.42 8.09
CA ASN A 357 20.62 -3.65 9.48
C ASN A 357 19.70 -2.52 9.93
N ASP A 358 18.41 -2.69 9.73
CA ASP A 358 17.43 -1.62 9.83
C ASP A 358 16.85 -1.50 11.24
N THR A 359 16.39 -0.30 11.59
CA THR A 359 15.63 -0.04 12.81
C THR A 359 14.27 0.52 12.45
N LEU A 360 13.22 -0.25 12.73
CA LEU A 360 11.84 0.04 12.33
C LEU A 360 10.94 0.24 13.56
N GLY A 361 10.04 1.23 13.51
CA GLY A 361 9.02 1.47 14.53
C GLY A 361 7.64 1.73 13.92
N GLY A 362 6.62 0.97 14.33
CA GLY A 362 5.22 1.15 13.91
C GLY A 362 4.54 2.35 14.56
N ASP A 363 4.77 2.54 15.87
CA ASP A 363 4.21 3.63 16.70
C ASP A 363 2.79 3.37 17.23
N GLU A 364 1.77 4.16 16.92
CA GLU A 364 0.38 3.90 17.36
C GLU A 364 -0.47 3.41 16.18
N GLY A 365 -1.05 2.22 16.28
CA GLY A 365 -1.97 1.66 15.28
C GLY A 365 -1.70 0.18 15.04
N ASP A 366 -2.47 -0.46 14.15
CA ASP A 366 -2.21 -1.87 13.82
C ASP A 366 -1.29 -1.92 12.59
N ASP A 367 0.01 -2.02 12.82
CA ASP A 367 1.05 -1.83 11.81
C ASP A 367 1.50 -3.12 11.14
N THR A 368 2.19 -2.98 10.02
CA THR A 368 2.86 -4.11 9.34
C THR A 368 4.31 -3.77 9.03
N LEU A 369 5.24 -4.45 9.68
CA LEU A 369 6.68 -4.23 9.58
C LEU A 369 7.36 -5.46 8.97
N PHE A 370 8.24 -5.21 8.00
CA PHE A 370 9.15 -6.17 7.39
C PHE A 370 10.59 -5.66 7.55
N GLY A 371 11.45 -6.43 8.22
CA GLY A 371 12.89 -6.16 8.33
C GLY A 371 13.54 -6.25 6.97
N GLY A 372 13.72 -7.48 6.48
CA GLY A 372 14.21 -7.73 5.12
C GLY A 372 15.40 -8.66 5.13
N ASP A 373 16.48 -8.29 4.43
CA ASP A 373 17.77 -8.97 4.48
C ASP A 373 18.67 -8.30 5.54
N ASP A 374 19.50 -9.10 6.23
CA ASP A 374 20.45 -8.68 7.29
C ASP A 374 19.80 -8.50 8.69
N ASP A 375 20.57 -8.11 9.72
CA ASP A 375 20.13 -8.22 11.13
C ASP A 375 19.32 -6.98 11.58
N ASP A 376 18.00 -7.11 11.72
CA ASP A 376 17.08 -5.99 11.94
C ASP A 376 16.59 -5.80 13.38
N VAL A 377 16.09 -4.61 13.69
CA VAL A 377 15.41 -4.29 14.95
C VAL A 377 14.03 -3.67 14.70
N LEU A 378 12.97 -4.37 15.08
CA LEU A 378 11.58 -3.94 14.86
C LEU A 378 10.88 -3.66 16.20
N TYR A 379 10.14 -2.55 16.26
CA TYR A 379 9.30 -2.16 17.38
C TYR A 379 7.86 -1.94 16.92
N GLY A 380 6.90 -2.75 17.40
CA GLY A 380 5.47 -2.56 17.13
C GLY A 380 4.92 -1.33 17.86
N TRP A 381 5.22 -1.24 19.16
CA TRP A 381 4.75 -0.21 20.09
C TRP A 381 3.30 -0.39 20.55
N TYR A 382 2.33 0.34 20.02
CA TYR A 382 0.94 0.31 20.48
C TYR A 382 0.00 -0.12 19.36
N GLY A 383 -0.75 -1.19 19.55
CA GLY A 383 -1.75 -1.69 18.61
C GLY A 383 -1.49 -3.15 18.24
N ASP A 384 -2.38 -3.78 17.47
CA ASP A 384 -2.27 -5.21 17.16
C ASP A 384 -1.37 -5.41 15.92
N ASP A 385 -0.06 -5.58 16.12
CA ASP A 385 0.93 -5.46 15.05
C ASP A 385 1.24 -6.77 14.30
N GLN A 386 1.74 -6.64 13.07
CA GLN A 386 2.31 -7.74 12.28
C GLN A 386 3.78 -7.46 11.97
N MET A 387 4.68 -8.29 12.48
CA MET A 387 6.11 -8.07 12.41
C MET A 387 6.83 -9.30 11.84
N PHE A 388 7.65 -9.09 10.82
CA PHE A 388 8.45 -10.12 10.16
C PHE A 388 9.91 -9.66 10.06
N GLY A 389 10.85 -10.38 10.69
CA GLY A 389 12.29 -10.09 10.56
C GLY A 389 12.83 -10.46 9.17
N ASP A 390 12.25 -11.51 8.58
CA ASP A 390 12.61 -12.07 7.28
C ASP A 390 13.95 -12.81 7.26
N ALA A 391 15.09 -12.20 6.91
CA ALA A 391 16.35 -12.91 6.72
C ALA A 391 17.51 -12.26 7.46
N GLY A 392 17.69 -12.59 8.72
CA GLY A 392 18.70 -12.00 9.58
C GLY A 392 18.70 -12.65 10.94
N ASN A 393 19.52 -12.15 11.86
CA ASN A 393 19.35 -12.42 13.29
C ASN A 393 18.61 -11.24 13.91
N ASP A 394 17.29 -11.30 13.89
CA ASP A 394 16.45 -10.13 14.09
C ASP A 394 16.01 -9.97 15.54
N MET A 395 15.69 -8.73 15.92
CA MET A 395 15.16 -8.39 17.23
C MET A 395 13.76 -7.76 17.08
N LEU A 396 12.71 -8.50 17.42
CA LEU A 396 11.32 -8.05 17.30
C LEU A 396 10.71 -7.80 18.69
N PHE A 397 10.13 -6.62 18.88
CA PHE A 397 9.46 -6.17 20.09
C PHE A 397 8.02 -5.73 19.78
N GLY A 398 7.02 -6.57 20.05
CA GLY A 398 5.60 -6.25 19.85
C GLY A 398 5.09 -5.13 20.78
N GLU A 399 5.54 -5.15 22.03
CA GLU A 399 5.22 -4.16 23.07
C GLU A 399 3.76 -4.21 23.56
N ALA A 400 2.79 -3.51 22.96
CA ALA A 400 1.44 -3.42 23.51
C ALA A 400 0.35 -3.67 22.47
N GLY A 401 -0.25 -4.86 22.49
CA GLY A 401 -1.33 -5.26 21.59
C GLY A 401 -1.41 -6.77 21.50
N ASP A 402 -2.33 -7.31 20.70
CA ASP A 402 -2.35 -8.73 20.36
C ASP A 402 -1.54 -8.96 19.07
N ASP A 403 -0.21 -9.14 19.20
CA ASP A 403 0.72 -9.05 18.06
C ASP A 403 0.95 -10.38 17.32
N LEU A 404 1.43 -10.31 16.07
CA LEU A 404 1.90 -11.44 15.26
C LEU A 404 3.38 -11.26 14.92
N LEU A 405 4.26 -12.08 15.51
CA LEU A 405 5.72 -11.99 15.32
C LEU A 405 6.24 -13.23 14.60
N GLY A 406 6.96 -13.05 13.50
CA GLY A 406 7.77 -14.10 12.85
C GLY A 406 9.21 -13.63 12.68
N GLY A 407 10.16 -14.37 13.24
CA GLY A 407 11.59 -14.05 13.06
C GLY A 407 11.99 -14.21 11.60
N GLY A 408 11.80 -15.40 11.04
CA GLY A 408 12.18 -15.69 9.66
C GLY A 408 13.41 -16.58 9.67
N THR A 409 14.33 -16.42 8.73
CA THR A 409 15.57 -17.20 8.68
C THR A 409 16.72 -16.50 9.40
N GLY A 410 17.30 -17.17 10.39
CA GLY A 410 18.45 -16.79 11.19
C GLY A 410 18.17 -17.06 12.66
N ASP A 411 18.99 -16.52 13.55
CA ASP A 411 18.86 -16.77 14.99
C ASP A 411 18.19 -15.56 15.68
N ASP A 412 16.86 -15.56 15.72
CA ASP A 412 16.06 -14.38 16.10
C ASP A 412 15.77 -14.24 17.60
N THR A 413 15.45 -13.03 18.04
CA THR A 413 14.98 -12.71 19.39
C THR A 413 13.62 -12.01 19.34
N LEU A 414 12.59 -12.63 19.91
CA LEU A 414 11.20 -12.17 19.85
C LEU A 414 10.65 -11.86 21.25
N SER A 415 10.03 -10.70 21.43
CA SER A 415 9.31 -10.32 22.66
C SER A 415 7.91 -9.82 22.30
N GLY A 416 6.86 -10.44 22.84
CA GLY A 416 5.47 -10.06 22.55
C GLY A 416 5.01 -8.85 23.36
N GLY A 417 5.44 -8.72 24.62
CA GLY A 417 5.10 -7.60 25.47
C GLY A 417 3.80 -7.81 26.26
N THR A 418 2.79 -6.96 26.04
CA THR A 418 1.50 -6.99 26.72
C THR A 418 0.37 -7.20 25.73
N GLY A 419 -0.55 -8.10 26.05
CA GLY A 419 -1.59 -8.53 25.13
C GLY A 419 -1.43 -10.00 24.81
N ASN A 420 -2.08 -10.50 23.76
CA ASN A 420 -2.19 -11.93 23.48
C ASN A 420 -1.51 -12.26 22.16
N ASP A 421 -0.21 -12.48 22.23
CA ASP A 421 0.63 -12.49 21.04
C ASP A 421 0.67 -13.86 20.36
N THR A 422 1.02 -13.87 19.08
CA THR A 422 1.20 -15.07 18.26
C THR A 422 2.60 -15.08 17.65
N PHE A 423 3.43 -16.02 18.09
CA PHE A 423 4.76 -16.26 17.53
C PHE A 423 4.68 -17.30 16.42
N VAL A 424 5.13 -16.98 15.22
CA VAL A 424 5.19 -17.89 14.07
C VAL A 424 6.58 -18.51 14.01
N TYR A 425 6.62 -19.83 13.85
CA TYR A 425 7.87 -20.56 13.67
C TYR A 425 7.68 -21.69 12.64
N VAL A 426 8.56 -21.76 11.65
CA VAL A 426 8.58 -22.78 10.60
C VAL A 426 9.97 -23.43 10.48
N SER A 427 10.09 -24.43 9.59
CA SER A 427 11.37 -25.16 9.44
C SER A 427 12.32 -24.38 8.55
N GLY A 428 13.57 -24.25 8.99
CA GLY A 428 14.57 -23.43 8.32
C GLY A 428 14.71 -22.03 8.90
N ASP A 429 13.94 -21.70 9.94
CA ASP A 429 14.00 -20.40 10.61
C ASP A 429 15.35 -20.27 11.32
N GLY A 430 15.66 -21.15 12.25
CA GLY A 430 16.98 -21.15 12.90
C GLY A 430 16.85 -21.31 14.39
N ALA A 431 17.75 -20.69 15.15
CA ALA A 431 17.83 -20.82 16.60
C ALA A 431 17.19 -19.65 17.37
N ASP A 432 15.89 -19.46 17.19
CA ASP A 432 15.12 -18.35 17.75
C ASP A 432 14.93 -18.42 19.27
N THR A 433 14.76 -17.27 19.90
CA THR A 433 14.49 -17.09 21.32
C THR A 433 13.28 -16.19 21.56
N ILE A 434 12.24 -16.71 22.24
CA ILE A 434 11.12 -15.91 22.74
C ILE A 434 11.41 -15.50 24.20
N THR A 435 11.41 -14.20 24.48
CA THR A 435 11.93 -13.66 25.75
C THR A 435 10.93 -13.52 26.89
N ASP A 436 9.63 -13.49 26.58
CA ASP A 436 8.59 -13.12 27.54
C ASP A 436 7.29 -13.94 27.41
N PHE A 437 7.33 -15.12 26.79
CA PHE A 437 6.13 -15.94 26.54
C PHE A 437 5.17 -16.08 27.75
N ASN A 438 3.90 -15.72 27.52
CA ASN A 438 2.80 -15.59 28.48
C ASN A 438 3.01 -14.54 29.58
N THR A 439 3.86 -13.55 29.34
CA THR A 439 3.96 -12.33 30.14
C THR A 439 2.98 -11.30 29.56
N GLY A 440 2.37 -10.47 30.39
CA GLY A 440 1.52 -9.37 29.90
C GLY A 440 0.14 -9.77 29.34
N ASN A 441 -0.15 -11.07 29.21
CA ASN A 441 -1.43 -11.57 28.71
C ASN A 441 -2.69 -11.11 29.47
N THR A 442 -3.82 -11.06 28.77
CA THR A 442 -5.09 -10.53 29.32
C THR A 442 -5.84 -11.54 30.21
N GLY A 443 -5.37 -12.78 30.28
CA GLY A 443 -6.06 -13.94 30.85
C GLY A 443 -5.30 -14.75 31.88
N ALA A 444 -6.01 -15.65 32.56
CA ALA A 444 -5.37 -16.64 33.42
C ALA A 444 -5.20 -17.96 32.66
N LEU A 445 -3.98 -18.49 32.63
CA LEU A 445 -3.72 -19.79 32.02
C LEU A 445 -4.64 -20.88 32.59
N ASN A 446 -5.19 -21.70 31.70
CA ASN A 446 -6.11 -22.80 31.99
C ASN A 446 -7.49 -22.40 32.57
N ASP A 447 -7.93 -21.15 32.42
CA ASP A 447 -9.31 -20.73 32.74
C ASP A 447 -10.36 -21.25 31.73
N GLY A 448 -9.89 -21.78 30.60
CA GLY A 448 -10.70 -22.37 29.54
C GLY A 448 -11.14 -21.39 28.46
N ASP A 449 -10.67 -20.14 28.55
CA ASP A 449 -10.63 -19.16 27.49
C ASP A 449 -9.28 -19.28 26.75
N THR A 450 -9.32 -19.16 25.43
CA THR A 450 -8.15 -19.40 24.56
C THR A 450 -7.94 -18.22 23.63
N THR A 451 -8.39 -17.03 24.03
CA THR A 451 -8.20 -15.78 23.28
C THR A 451 -7.53 -14.72 24.14
N ASN A 452 -6.93 -15.14 25.26
CA ASN A 452 -6.42 -14.28 26.32
C ASN A 452 -5.04 -14.75 26.82
N ASN A 453 -4.30 -15.46 25.98
CA ASN A 453 -2.97 -15.98 26.25
C ASN A 453 -2.16 -15.92 24.95
N ASP A 454 -0.85 -15.99 25.07
CA ASP A 454 0.05 -16.04 23.94
C ASP A 454 0.00 -17.42 23.28
N PHE A 455 0.28 -17.44 21.99
CA PHE A 455 0.28 -18.60 21.13
C PHE A 455 1.60 -18.73 20.38
N ILE A 456 2.01 -19.97 20.11
CA ILE A 456 3.00 -20.25 19.07
C ILE A 456 2.28 -20.98 17.95
N ASP A 457 2.29 -20.41 16.75
CA ASP A 457 1.82 -21.09 15.55
C ASP A 457 2.88 -22.02 14.99
N LEU A 458 2.88 -23.26 15.49
CA LEU A 458 3.68 -24.35 14.93
C LEU A 458 2.98 -25.02 13.73
N SER A 459 2.10 -24.33 12.99
CA SER A 459 1.24 -24.88 11.92
C SER A 459 2.00 -25.78 10.96
N ALA A 460 3.24 -25.43 10.63
CA ALA A 460 4.15 -26.21 9.80
C ALA A 460 4.46 -27.63 10.32
N PHE A 461 4.37 -27.86 11.64
CA PHE A 461 4.77 -29.11 12.34
C PHE A 461 3.58 -30.01 12.78
N TYR A 462 2.33 -29.63 12.50
CA TYR A 462 1.09 -30.15 13.16
C TYR A 462 0.68 -31.63 12.99
N ASP A 463 1.55 -32.52 12.54
CA ASP A 463 1.20 -33.94 12.42
C ASP A 463 1.34 -34.74 13.72
N ASN A 464 2.12 -34.26 14.70
CA ASN A 464 2.35 -34.96 15.97
C ASN A 464 2.46 -34.04 17.21
N ILE A 465 1.73 -32.92 17.29
CA ILE A 465 1.69 -32.10 18.53
C ILE A 465 0.82 -32.79 19.60
N TRP A 466 1.23 -33.98 20.04
CA TRP A 466 0.85 -34.59 21.32
C TRP A 466 2.05 -34.65 22.28
N GLU A 467 3.24 -34.28 21.79
CA GLU A 467 4.53 -34.42 22.47
C GLU A 467 5.26 -33.08 22.69
N LEU A 468 4.63 -31.92 22.45
CA LEU A 468 4.99 -30.70 23.17
C LEU A 468 4.46 -30.80 24.61
N ARG A 469 5.02 -31.74 25.39
CA ARG A 469 5.55 -31.27 26.67
C ARG A 469 6.83 -30.59 26.22
N ALA A 470 6.82 -29.26 26.12
CA ALA A 470 8.08 -28.53 26.07
C ALA A 470 8.99 -29.18 27.11
N ASP A 471 10.20 -29.53 26.68
CA ASP A 471 10.93 -30.66 27.25
C ASP A 471 11.36 -30.45 28.70
N PHE A 472 11.00 -29.31 29.32
CA PHE A 472 11.24 -28.71 30.65
C PHE A 472 11.60 -29.60 31.85
N ALA A 473 11.55 -30.92 31.73
CA ALA A 473 12.51 -31.75 32.45
C ALA A 473 13.99 -31.52 32.01
N ASP A 474 14.28 -30.95 30.82
CA ASP A 474 15.63 -30.96 30.23
C ASP A 474 16.36 -29.60 30.15
N ASP A 475 15.93 -28.52 29.49
CA ASP A 475 16.71 -27.25 29.52
C ASP A 475 15.98 -25.96 29.10
N GLY A 476 14.71 -26.03 28.69
CA GLY A 476 13.95 -24.86 28.25
C GLY A 476 14.07 -24.56 26.75
N ILE A 477 14.70 -25.45 25.98
CA ILE A 477 14.87 -25.33 24.53
C ILE A 477 14.01 -26.39 23.80
N LEU A 478 13.39 -25.99 22.69
CA LEU A 478 12.60 -26.87 21.83
C LEU A 478 13.42 -27.26 20.58
N ASN A 479 14.34 -28.22 20.67
CA ASN A 479 15.36 -28.42 19.61
C ASN A 479 15.89 -29.84 19.31
N GLN A 480 15.42 -30.90 20.00
CA GLN A 480 15.66 -32.35 19.79
C GLN A 480 15.92 -33.04 21.15
N SER A 481 15.41 -34.27 21.35
CA SER A 481 15.61 -35.03 22.60
C SER A 481 17.03 -35.60 22.73
N ASN A 482 17.58 -35.57 23.95
CA ASN A 482 18.94 -36.01 24.32
C ASN A 482 18.99 -37.14 25.38
N THR A 483 17.89 -37.86 25.65
CA THR A 483 17.91 -38.97 26.63
C THR A 483 18.21 -40.33 26.00
N THR A 484 19.16 -41.08 26.59
CA THR A 484 19.37 -42.50 26.29
C THR A 484 18.53 -43.38 27.21
N ASP A 485 18.03 -44.52 26.72
CA ASP A 485 17.45 -45.52 27.60
C ASP A 485 18.48 -46.14 28.58
N LEU A 486 18.00 -47.04 29.43
CA LEU A 486 18.82 -47.82 30.36
C LEU A 486 19.91 -48.67 29.68
N GLY A 487 19.92 -48.78 28.34
CA GLY A 487 20.92 -49.45 27.51
C GLY A 487 21.95 -48.50 26.88
N GLY A 488 21.75 -47.18 26.93
CA GLY A 488 22.63 -46.19 26.32
C GLY A 488 22.28 -45.84 24.86
N ASP A 489 21.12 -46.28 24.36
CA ASP A 489 20.62 -45.92 23.04
C ASP A 489 19.71 -44.69 23.16
N ALA A 490 19.87 -43.68 22.29
CA ALA A 490 19.00 -42.49 22.28
C ALA A 490 17.54 -42.91 22.08
N VAL A 491 16.66 -42.59 23.04
CA VAL A 491 15.23 -42.83 22.91
C VAL A 491 14.53 -41.50 22.68
N ASP A 492 14.17 -41.34 21.42
CA ASP A 492 13.34 -40.30 20.89
C ASP A 492 11.88 -40.44 21.42
N TYR A 493 11.47 -39.52 22.29
CA TYR A 493 10.09 -39.40 22.79
C TYR A 493 9.31 -38.22 22.18
N SER A 494 9.88 -37.61 21.14
CA SER A 494 9.31 -36.53 20.35
C SER A 494 10.03 -36.61 19.01
N ASP A 495 9.44 -37.26 17.99
CA ASP A 495 10.04 -37.46 16.64
C ASP A 495 10.34 -36.09 15.97
N ASN A 496 11.36 -35.41 16.49
CA ASN A 496 11.82 -34.05 16.21
C ASN A 496 12.91 -34.09 15.12
N THR A 497 12.82 -35.08 14.23
CA THR A 497 13.43 -35.04 12.90
C THR A 497 12.84 -33.93 11.99
N GLN A 498 12.04 -33.02 12.57
CA GLN A 498 11.27 -31.98 11.89
C GLN A 498 11.91 -30.59 11.97
N PHE A 499 12.72 -30.34 13.00
CA PHE A 499 13.64 -29.20 13.01
C PHE A 499 14.79 -29.54 12.05
N ALA A 500 15.19 -28.63 11.19
CA ALA A 500 16.40 -28.85 10.41
C ALA A 500 17.61 -28.87 11.35
N ALA A 501 18.75 -29.36 10.86
CA ALA A 501 19.93 -29.46 11.70
C ALA A 501 20.48 -28.05 12.01
N GLY A 502 20.29 -27.58 13.24
CA GLY A 502 20.67 -26.22 13.67
C GLY A 502 19.49 -25.48 14.28
N ASP A 503 18.29 -25.76 13.80
CA ASP A 503 17.04 -25.12 14.21
C ASP A 503 16.69 -25.43 15.68
N SER A 504 16.28 -24.41 16.43
CA SER A 504 15.79 -24.51 17.80
C SER A 504 14.86 -23.36 18.16
N LEU A 505 13.84 -23.59 18.99
CA LEU A 505 13.06 -22.50 19.58
C LEU A 505 13.25 -22.47 21.11
N THR A 506 13.81 -21.40 21.64
CA THR A 506 14.09 -21.24 23.09
C THR A 506 13.04 -20.35 23.74
N PHE A 507 12.58 -20.72 24.94
CA PHE A 507 11.70 -19.85 25.75
C PHE A 507 12.47 -19.35 26.97
N GLN A 508 12.83 -18.08 27.00
CA GLN A 508 13.49 -17.47 28.15
C GLN A 508 12.45 -17.03 29.18
N GLY A 509 12.66 -17.38 30.45
CA GLY A 509 11.79 -16.95 31.56
C GLY A 509 10.45 -17.71 31.70
N ALA A 510 10.03 -18.47 30.69
CA ALA A 510 8.84 -19.33 30.76
C ALA A 510 9.10 -20.60 31.60
N ASP A 511 8.09 -21.03 32.36
CA ASP A 511 8.13 -22.30 33.09
C ASP A 511 6.92 -23.20 32.75
N GLN A 512 6.81 -24.39 33.36
CA GLN A 512 5.68 -25.31 33.09
C GLN A 512 4.30 -24.69 33.36
N SER A 513 4.22 -23.62 34.16
CA SER A 513 2.98 -22.91 34.43
C SER A 513 2.62 -21.90 33.34
N SER A 514 3.57 -21.52 32.47
CA SER A 514 3.41 -20.64 31.29
C SER A 514 2.78 -21.33 30.08
N PHE A 515 2.41 -22.61 30.15
CA PHE A 515 1.85 -23.34 28.98
C PHE A 515 0.54 -24.06 29.33
N ALA A 516 -0.40 -24.05 28.39
CA ALA A 516 -1.62 -24.86 28.41
C ALA A 516 -1.68 -25.77 27.19
N THR A 517 -1.99 -27.06 27.36
CA THR A 517 -2.19 -27.97 26.23
C THR A 517 -3.57 -27.76 25.62
N ASP A 518 -3.69 -27.12 24.45
CA ASP A 518 -4.96 -27.11 23.71
C ASP A 518 -5.23 -28.48 23.09
N ASN A 519 -6.40 -29.03 23.39
CA ASN A 519 -6.72 -30.43 23.20
C ASN A 519 -7.92 -30.57 22.25
N THR A 520 -7.65 -30.51 20.95
CA THR A 520 -8.68 -30.73 19.92
C THR A 520 -9.06 -32.22 19.76
N GLY A 521 -8.55 -33.10 20.62
CA GLY A 521 -8.29 -34.51 20.34
C GLY A 521 -9.47 -35.48 20.41
N VAL A 522 -10.61 -35.26 19.74
CA VAL A 522 -11.62 -36.33 19.61
C VAL A 522 -12.14 -36.57 18.21
N VAL A 523 -12.06 -37.83 17.81
CA VAL A 523 -12.63 -38.41 16.59
C VAL A 523 -14.13 -38.64 16.80
N CYS A 524 -14.96 -37.98 15.99
CA CYS A 524 -16.42 -38.01 16.15
C CYS A 524 -17.16 -38.02 14.80
N PHE A 525 -18.28 -38.73 14.75
CA PHE A 525 -19.29 -38.57 13.71
C PHE A 525 -20.32 -37.52 14.13
N ALA A 526 -20.82 -36.68 13.22
CA ALA A 526 -22.00 -35.89 13.54
C ALA A 526 -23.26 -36.78 13.53
N ALA A 527 -24.21 -36.49 14.43
CA ALA A 527 -25.52 -37.14 14.43
C ALA A 527 -26.19 -37.02 13.05
N GLY A 528 -26.87 -38.09 12.63
CA GLY A 528 -27.40 -38.25 11.28
C GLY A 528 -26.44 -38.92 10.29
N THR A 529 -25.17 -39.14 10.65
CA THR A 529 -24.25 -39.95 9.85
C THR A 529 -24.74 -41.40 9.78
N LEU A 530 -24.91 -41.93 8.57
CA LEU A 530 -25.36 -43.29 8.31
C LEU A 530 -24.18 -44.25 8.36
N ILE A 531 -24.24 -45.23 9.27
CA ILE A 531 -23.23 -46.27 9.44
C ILE A 531 -23.73 -47.57 8.84
N LEU A 532 -22.90 -48.22 8.02
CA LEU A 532 -23.27 -49.48 7.38
C LEU A 532 -23.31 -50.63 8.40
N THR A 533 -24.47 -51.29 8.50
CA THR A 533 -24.65 -52.54 9.27
C THR A 533 -25.03 -53.69 8.32
N PRO A 534 -24.94 -54.96 8.76
CA PRO A 534 -25.40 -56.09 7.96
C PRO A 534 -26.89 -56.02 7.56
N ALA A 535 -27.70 -55.24 8.29
CA ALA A 535 -29.13 -55.05 8.02
C ALA A 535 -29.42 -53.80 7.17
N GLY A 536 -28.40 -53.06 6.74
CA GLY A 536 -28.50 -51.78 6.04
C GLY A 536 -27.90 -50.62 6.82
N GLU A 537 -28.02 -49.42 6.29
CA GLU A 537 -27.48 -48.21 6.91
C GLU A 537 -28.33 -47.72 8.08
N VAL A 538 -27.68 -47.37 9.19
CA VAL A 538 -28.32 -46.93 10.44
C VAL A 538 -27.68 -45.62 10.90
N PRO A 539 -28.45 -44.58 11.28
CA PRO A 539 -27.89 -43.37 11.87
C PRO A 539 -27.06 -43.67 13.12
N VAL A 540 -25.87 -43.08 13.20
CA VAL A 540 -24.85 -43.34 14.23
C VAL A 540 -25.40 -43.20 15.66
N GLU A 541 -26.29 -42.23 15.90
CA GLU A 541 -26.92 -41.98 17.20
C GLU A 541 -27.89 -43.08 17.65
N ARG A 542 -28.24 -44.02 16.76
CA ARG A 542 -29.13 -45.16 17.07
C ARG A 542 -28.36 -46.45 17.37
N LEU A 543 -27.07 -46.51 17.07
CA LEU A 543 -26.23 -47.67 17.38
C LEU A 543 -25.96 -47.75 18.89
N ARG A 544 -25.95 -48.96 19.42
CA ARG A 544 -25.71 -49.28 20.83
C ARG A 544 -24.64 -50.35 20.96
N PRO A 545 -24.00 -50.48 22.14
CA PRO A 545 -23.10 -51.59 22.39
C PRO A 545 -23.80 -52.93 22.13
N GLY A 546 -23.14 -53.81 21.36
CA GLY A 546 -23.66 -55.08 20.88
C GLY A 546 -24.17 -55.06 19.43
N ASP A 547 -24.50 -53.89 18.86
CA ASP A 547 -24.92 -53.79 17.46
C ASP A 547 -23.75 -54.09 16.52
N LEU A 548 -24.01 -54.82 15.43
CA LEU A 548 -23.01 -55.17 14.44
C LEU A 548 -22.85 -54.07 13.38
N VAL A 549 -21.63 -53.58 13.21
CA VAL A 549 -21.24 -52.62 12.17
C VAL A 549 -20.31 -53.31 11.17
N VAL A 550 -20.52 -53.05 9.88
CA VAL A 550 -19.64 -53.56 8.82
C VAL A 550 -18.31 -52.81 8.87
N THR A 551 -17.24 -53.54 9.16
CA THR A 551 -15.87 -53.03 9.06
C THR A 551 -15.27 -53.41 7.71
N LYS A 552 -14.28 -52.63 7.27
CA LYS A 552 -13.58 -52.87 6.01
C LYS A 552 -12.66 -54.09 6.06
N ASP A 553 -11.98 -54.30 7.18
CA ASP A 553 -10.90 -55.30 7.27
C ASP A 553 -11.32 -56.59 7.96
N ASN A 554 -12.27 -56.53 8.90
CA ASN A 554 -12.50 -57.59 9.87
C ASN A 554 -13.94 -58.15 9.83
N GLY A 555 -14.72 -57.83 8.79
CA GLY A 555 -16.12 -58.18 8.67
C GLY A 555 -17.01 -57.45 9.70
N PRO A 556 -18.28 -57.87 9.90
CA PRO A 556 -19.13 -57.24 10.89
C PRO A 556 -18.60 -57.41 12.32
N ARG A 557 -18.40 -56.29 13.04
CA ARG A 557 -17.90 -56.27 14.43
C ARG A 557 -18.90 -55.61 15.36
N PRO A 558 -19.06 -56.11 16.61
CA PRO A 558 -19.94 -55.50 17.58
C PRO A 558 -19.34 -54.20 18.10
N VAL A 559 -20.14 -53.13 18.15
CA VAL A 559 -19.81 -51.93 18.91
C VAL A 559 -19.66 -52.33 20.37
N ILE A 560 -18.55 -51.98 21.01
CA ILE A 560 -18.35 -52.30 22.44
C ILE A 560 -18.60 -51.11 23.35
N TRP A 561 -18.48 -49.91 22.81
CA TRP A 561 -18.76 -48.67 23.52
C TRP A 561 -19.20 -47.61 22.52
N SER A 562 -20.17 -46.79 22.94
CA SER A 562 -20.68 -45.68 22.15
C SER A 562 -21.08 -44.55 23.08
N ASN A 563 -20.76 -43.31 22.71
CA ASN A 563 -21.14 -42.15 23.52
C ASN A 563 -21.46 -40.95 22.62
N MET A 564 -22.17 -39.97 23.15
CA MET A 564 -22.59 -38.79 22.42
C MET A 564 -22.38 -37.52 23.24
N ARG A 565 -21.79 -36.50 22.61
CA ARG A 565 -21.61 -35.16 23.18
C ARG A 565 -22.31 -34.12 22.32
N ARG A 566 -23.11 -33.25 22.94
CA ARG A 566 -23.77 -32.14 22.26
C ARG A 566 -23.03 -30.84 22.54
N LEU A 567 -22.66 -30.13 21.49
CA LEU A 567 -22.06 -28.80 21.53
C LEU A 567 -23.07 -27.75 21.06
N GLY A 568 -23.25 -26.69 21.83
CA GLY A 568 -24.10 -25.54 21.48
C GLY A 568 -23.32 -24.41 20.79
N LEU A 569 -24.05 -23.43 20.24
CA LEU A 569 -23.45 -22.25 19.58
C LEU A 569 -22.39 -21.55 20.45
N ALA A 570 -22.70 -21.28 21.73
CA ALA A 570 -21.77 -20.59 22.63
C ALA A 570 -20.44 -21.34 22.81
N GLU A 571 -20.47 -22.68 22.80
CA GLU A 571 -19.26 -23.50 22.90
C GLU A 571 -18.50 -23.57 21.57
N LEU A 572 -19.19 -23.57 20.43
CA LEU A 572 -18.57 -23.52 19.10
C LEU A 572 -18.03 -22.13 18.72
N VAL A 573 -18.51 -21.07 19.38
CA VAL A 573 -17.94 -19.72 19.32
C VAL A 573 -16.66 -19.67 20.15
N ARG A 574 -16.71 -20.12 21.41
CA ARG A 574 -15.54 -20.17 22.30
C ARG A 574 -14.46 -21.15 21.85
N ARG A 575 -14.81 -22.20 21.10
CA ARG A 575 -13.87 -23.22 20.62
C ARG A 575 -14.07 -23.48 19.13
N PRO A 576 -13.62 -22.56 18.25
CA PRO A 576 -13.73 -22.71 16.79
C PRO A 576 -13.10 -24.01 16.27
N SER A 577 -12.06 -24.50 16.95
CA SER A 577 -11.36 -25.76 16.67
C SER A 577 -12.22 -27.01 16.83
N LEU A 578 -13.42 -26.93 17.44
CA LEU A 578 -14.39 -28.02 17.54
C LEU A 578 -15.46 -27.99 16.44
N ARG A 579 -15.45 -26.97 15.56
CA ARG A 579 -16.44 -26.83 14.48
C ARG A 579 -16.34 -28.00 13.50
N PRO A 580 -17.47 -28.58 13.09
CA PRO A 580 -17.45 -29.76 12.24
C PRO A 580 -16.91 -29.44 10.84
N VAL A 581 -16.22 -30.43 10.27
CA VAL A 581 -15.83 -30.43 8.85
C VAL A 581 -16.87 -31.18 8.05
N GLU A 582 -17.29 -30.59 6.94
CA GLU A 582 -18.20 -31.17 5.96
C GLU A 582 -17.41 -31.60 4.73
N ILE A 583 -17.35 -32.91 4.48
CA ILE A 583 -16.85 -33.49 3.23
C ILE A 583 -18.01 -33.58 2.25
N LYS A 584 -17.85 -33.00 1.06
CA LYS A 584 -18.90 -32.96 0.04
C LYS A 584 -19.27 -34.37 -0.44
N ALA A 585 -20.53 -34.52 -0.87
CA ALA A 585 -20.99 -35.75 -1.51
C ALA A 585 -20.22 -36.03 -2.81
N GLY A 586 -19.99 -37.30 -3.12
CA GLY A 586 -19.39 -37.75 -4.38
C GLY A 586 -17.87 -37.60 -4.49
N VAL A 587 -17.20 -36.96 -3.52
CA VAL A 587 -15.74 -36.72 -3.56
C VAL A 587 -14.98 -38.04 -3.49
N PHE A 588 -15.26 -38.87 -2.47
CA PHE A 588 -14.59 -40.16 -2.27
C PHE A 588 -15.55 -41.34 -2.50
N GLY A 589 -16.55 -41.14 -3.39
CA GLY A 589 -17.59 -42.14 -3.65
C GLY A 589 -18.72 -42.19 -2.60
N ASN A 590 -18.77 -41.22 -1.67
CA ASN A 590 -19.88 -41.07 -0.73
C ASN A 590 -21.17 -40.63 -1.40
N GLN A 591 -22.28 -41.16 -0.88
CA GLN A 591 -23.62 -40.90 -1.41
C GLN A 591 -24.21 -39.58 -0.90
N CYS A 592 -23.76 -39.12 0.27
CA CYS A 592 -24.19 -37.86 0.88
C CYS A 592 -23.02 -37.19 1.62
N PRO A 593 -23.11 -35.89 1.95
CA PRO A 593 -22.04 -35.20 2.66
C PRO A 593 -21.74 -35.88 4.00
N LEU A 594 -20.48 -36.07 4.33
CA LEU A 594 -20.06 -36.60 5.63
C LEU A 594 -19.69 -35.44 6.53
N ILE A 595 -20.27 -35.39 7.73
CA ILE A 595 -19.98 -34.34 8.72
C ILE A 595 -19.32 -35.00 9.92
N VAL A 596 -18.11 -34.59 10.22
CA VAL A 596 -17.25 -35.19 11.25
C VAL A 596 -16.51 -34.12 12.04
N SER A 597 -15.91 -34.50 13.16
CA SER A 597 -14.99 -33.60 13.87
C SER A 597 -13.72 -33.33 13.04
N PRO A 598 -13.03 -32.20 13.28
CA PRO A 598 -11.79 -31.86 12.55
C PRO A 598 -10.72 -32.95 12.56
N GLN A 599 -10.59 -33.68 13.67
CA GLN A 599 -9.58 -34.71 13.86
C GLN A 599 -9.94 -36.07 13.25
N HIS A 600 -11.16 -36.23 12.72
CA HIS A 600 -11.64 -37.51 12.20
C HIS A 600 -10.89 -37.94 10.93
N GLY A 601 -10.42 -39.18 10.91
CA GLY A 601 -9.69 -39.81 9.82
C GLY A 601 -10.61 -40.46 8.78
N ILE A 602 -10.37 -40.13 7.52
CA ILE A 602 -11.03 -40.73 6.35
C ILE A 602 -9.98 -41.53 5.61
N VAL A 603 -10.31 -42.73 5.15
CA VAL A 603 -9.37 -43.51 4.35
C VAL A 603 -9.25 -42.92 2.96
N VAL A 604 -8.04 -42.55 2.59
CA VAL A 604 -7.65 -42.11 1.25
C VAL A 604 -6.56 -43.04 0.70
N ARG A 605 -6.29 -42.96 -0.60
CA ARG A 605 -5.13 -43.60 -1.22
C ARG A 605 -4.04 -42.58 -1.49
N HIS A 606 -2.82 -42.92 -1.09
CA HIS A 606 -1.61 -42.18 -1.39
C HIS A 606 -0.49 -43.19 -1.62
N ASP A 607 0.26 -43.07 -2.71
CA ASP A 607 1.32 -44.00 -3.12
C ASP A 607 0.88 -45.49 -3.07
N ASN A 608 -0.30 -45.78 -3.64
CA ASN A 608 -0.94 -47.10 -3.66
C ASN A 608 -1.21 -47.73 -2.29
N THR A 609 -1.12 -46.97 -1.20
CA THR A 609 -1.38 -47.43 0.18
C THR A 609 -2.63 -46.75 0.73
N GLU A 610 -3.46 -47.50 1.46
CA GLU A 610 -4.59 -46.93 2.20
C GLU A 610 -4.09 -46.30 3.49
N ILE A 611 -4.40 -45.01 3.69
CA ILE A 611 -3.98 -44.24 4.87
C ILE A 611 -5.13 -43.34 5.33
N LEU A 612 -5.07 -42.89 6.58
CA LEU A 612 -6.06 -41.98 7.16
C LEU A 612 -5.65 -40.53 6.92
N LEU A 613 -6.52 -39.74 6.31
CA LEU A 613 -6.37 -38.28 6.20
C LEU A 613 -7.35 -37.61 7.16
N ARG A 614 -6.86 -36.66 7.96
CA ARG A 614 -7.72 -35.88 8.87
C ARG A 614 -8.64 -34.98 8.08
N ALA A 615 -9.89 -34.86 8.53
CA ALA A 615 -10.88 -34.00 7.90
C ALA A 615 -10.43 -32.52 7.85
N LYS A 616 -9.77 -32.00 8.90
CA LYS A 616 -9.18 -30.64 8.87
C LYS A 616 -8.15 -30.48 7.76
N HIS A 617 -7.27 -31.46 7.59
CA HIS A 617 -6.25 -31.41 6.55
C HIS A 617 -6.89 -31.45 5.16
N LEU A 618 -7.93 -32.24 4.97
CA LEU A 618 -8.67 -32.24 3.71
C LEU A 618 -9.37 -30.90 3.42
N ALA A 619 -9.83 -30.17 4.45
CA ALA A 619 -10.51 -28.88 4.29
C ALA A 619 -9.55 -27.72 3.95
N GLU A 620 -8.27 -27.89 4.23
CA GLU A 620 -7.19 -26.95 3.88
C GLU A 620 -6.59 -27.22 2.49
N MET A 621 -6.91 -28.36 1.86
CA MET A 621 -6.38 -28.70 0.54
C MET A 621 -7.16 -28.01 -0.58
N ASP A 622 -6.44 -27.69 -1.66
CA ASP A 622 -7.03 -27.14 -2.87
C ASP A 622 -7.98 -28.14 -3.55
N GLY A 623 -9.10 -27.61 -4.05
CA GLY A 623 -10.15 -28.39 -4.74
C GLY A 623 -11.51 -28.35 -4.05
N GLY A 624 -11.61 -27.71 -2.88
CA GLY A 624 -12.88 -27.39 -2.22
C GLY A 624 -13.74 -28.62 -1.89
N THR A 625 -13.12 -29.76 -1.62
CA THR A 625 -13.79 -31.05 -1.41
C THR A 625 -14.27 -31.25 0.03
N ALA A 626 -13.66 -30.54 0.99
CA ALA A 626 -14.13 -30.40 2.36
C ALA A 626 -14.11 -28.94 2.81
N ARG A 627 -14.89 -28.59 3.85
CA ARG A 627 -14.91 -27.24 4.45
C ARG A 627 -15.26 -27.27 5.93
N VAL A 628 -14.73 -26.31 6.70
CA VAL A 628 -15.15 -26.07 8.08
C VAL A 628 -16.52 -25.36 8.08
N ARG A 629 -17.51 -25.88 8.84
CA ARG A 629 -18.85 -25.27 8.92
C ARG A 629 -18.88 -24.07 9.88
N LYS A 630 -18.29 -22.94 9.47
CA LYS A 630 -18.20 -21.70 10.27
C LYS A 630 -19.56 -21.19 10.80
N GLY A 631 -20.67 -21.40 10.07
CA GLY A 631 -22.03 -21.01 10.47
C GLY A 631 -22.82 -22.01 11.32
N CYS A 632 -22.17 -23.04 11.89
CA CYS A 632 -22.85 -24.09 12.65
C CYS A 632 -23.38 -23.57 14.00
N ARG A 633 -24.69 -23.69 14.25
CA ARG A 633 -25.34 -23.28 15.52
C ARG A 633 -25.31 -24.34 16.62
N GLY A 634 -24.71 -25.49 16.35
CA GLY A 634 -24.60 -26.62 17.28
C GLY A 634 -24.45 -27.95 16.54
N VAL A 635 -23.76 -28.90 17.17
CA VAL A 635 -23.51 -30.24 16.62
C VAL A 635 -23.57 -31.27 17.74
N THR A 636 -24.11 -32.45 17.44
CA THR A 636 -23.99 -33.62 18.33
C THR A 636 -22.97 -34.56 17.71
N TYR A 637 -21.92 -34.85 18.46
CA TYR A 637 -20.87 -35.77 18.09
C TYR A 637 -21.12 -37.14 18.72
N CYS A 638 -20.95 -38.21 17.94
CA CYS A 638 -21.14 -39.59 18.32
C CYS A 638 -19.83 -40.36 18.14
N HIS A 639 -19.45 -41.13 19.15
CA HIS A 639 -18.26 -41.99 19.16
C HIS A 639 -18.69 -43.45 19.11
N LEU A 640 -17.96 -44.26 18.33
CA LEU A 640 -18.13 -45.71 18.26
C LEU A 640 -16.79 -46.38 18.43
N MET A 641 -16.69 -47.28 19.38
CA MET A 641 -15.48 -48.04 19.69
C MET A 641 -15.74 -49.54 19.54
N PHE A 642 -14.72 -50.27 19.11
CA PHE A 642 -14.72 -51.72 18.88
C PHE A 642 -13.62 -52.37 19.72
N GLU A 643 -13.46 -53.70 19.68
CA GLU A 643 -12.40 -54.39 20.45
C GLU A 643 -10.97 -54.01 20.04
N GLN A 644 -10.82 -53.45 18.85
CA GLN A 644 -9.61 -52.88 18.29
C GLN A 644 -10.00 -51.70 17.40
N HIS A 645 -9.02 -50.90 16.96
CA HIS A 645 -9.30 -49.82 16.01
C HIS A 645 -9.78 -50.41 14.67
N GLU A 646 -10.97 -50.03 14.22
CA GLU A 646 -11.56 -50.48 12.97
C GLU A 646 -11.74 -49.32 11.97
N VAL A 647 -11.75 -49.66 10.68
CA VAL A 647 -12.27 -48.79 9.62
C VAL A 647 -13.70 -49.22 9.32
N ILE A 648 -14.65 -48.29 9.42
CA ILE A 648 -16.09 -48.52 9.19
C ILE A 648 -16.59 -47.68 8.02
N PHE A 649 -17.77 -47.99 7.49
CA PHE A 649 -18.36 -47.20 6.40
C PHE A 649 -19.37 -46.18 6.94
N SER A 650 -19.09 -44.89 6.75
CA SER A 650 -19.90 -43.75 7.15
C SER A 650 -20.33 -42.91 5.94
N ASN A 651 -21.65 -42.83 5.68
CA ASN A 651 -22.21 -42.24 4.46
C ASN A 651 -21.59 -42.79 3.16
N GLY A 652 -21.13 -44.05 3.21
CA GLY A 652 -20.42 -44.73 2.13
C GLY A 652 -18.89 -44.55 2.11
N LEU A 653 -18.30 -43.69 2.95
CA LEU A 653 -16.84 -43.56 3.06
C LEU A 653 -16.25 -44.51 4.10
N PRO A 654 -15.14 -45.20 3.80
CA PRO A 654 -14.36 -45.83 4.84
C PRO A 654 -13.71 -44.74 5.71
N SER A 655 -14.06 -44.73 6.99
CA SER A 655 -13.58 -43.77 7.99
C SER A 655 -13.21 -44.50 9.27
N GLU A 656 -12.42 -43.85 10.12
CA GLU A 656 -11.98 -44.47 11.35
C GLU A 656 -13.09 -44.58 12.41
N SER A 657 -12.98 -45.62 13.24
CA SER A 657 -13.69 -45.70 14.52
C SER A 657 -12.99 -44.86 15.60
N PHE A 658 -13.58 -44.75 16.78
CA PHE A 658 -12.94 -44.05 17.89
C PHE A 658 -11.69 -44.81 18.37
N PHE A 659 -10.55 -44.12 18.34
CA PHE A 659 -9.32 -44.56 18.98
C PHE A 659 -9.13 -43.86 20.33
N PRO A 660 -9.07 -44.60 21.46
CA PRO A 660 -8.94 -44.03 22.79
C PRO A 660 -7.48 -43.66 23.10
N GLY A 661 -6.93 -42.72 22.33
CA GLY A 661 -5.62 -42.14 22.61
C GLY A 661 -5.61 -41.30 23.91
N PRO A 662 -4.44 -41.01 24.48
CA PRO A 662 -4.31 -40.21 25.72
C PRO A 662 -5.09 -38.89 25.69
N GLU A 663 -5.02 -38.19 24.56
CA GLU A 663 -5.71 -36.91 24.33
C GLU A 663 -7.22 -37.09 24.12
N ALA A 664 -7.62 -38.16 23.45
CA ALA A 664 -9.03 -38.53 23.31
C ALA A 664 -9.69 -38.89 24.63
N ILE A 665 -8.93 -39.37 25.61
CA ILE A 665 -9.43 -39.70 26.95
C ILE A 665 -9.60 -38.44 27.82
N LYS A 666 -8.73 -37.44 27.68
CA LYS A 666 -8.79 -36.17 28.44
C LYS A 666 -10.01 -35.33 28.10
N THR A 667 -10.45 -35.42 26.85
CA THR A 667 -11.52 -34.64 26.23
C THR A 667 -12.92 -35.24 26.44
N LEU A 668 -13.01 -36.48 26.95
CA LEU A 668 -14.25 -37.09 27.42
C LEU A 668 -14.70 -36.44 28.73
N ASP A 669 -16.01 -36.18 28.84
CA ASP A 669 -16.59 -35.78 30.12
C ASP A 669 -16.43 -36.91 31.17
N ASN A 670 -16.60 -36.56 32.45
CA ASN A 670 -16.36 -37.51 33.52
C ASN A 670 -17.28 -38.74 33.46
N ALA A 671 -18.49 -38.63 32.92
CA ALA A 671 -19.42 -39.76 32.82
C ALA A 671 -18.98 -40.73 31.72
N ALA A 672 -18.68 -40.20 30.52
CA ALA A 672 -18.16 -40.95 29.38
C ALA A 672 -16.80 -41.60 29.70
N TYR A 673 -15.91 -40.85 30.38
CA TYR A 673 -14.62 -41.35 30.84
C TYR A 673 -14.78 -42.52 31.81
N ASN A 674 -15.63 -42.38 32.84
CA ASN A 674 -15.85 -43.43 33.83
C ASN A 674 -16.46 -44.72 33.23
N GLU A 675 -17.33 -44.57 32.23
CA GLU A 675 -17.88 -45.70 31.48
C GLU A 675 -16.77 -46.41 30.67
N LEU A 676 -15.95 -45.64 29.96
CA LEU A 676 -14.86 -46.16 29.12
C LEU A 676 -13.82 -46.92 29.96
N ILE A 677 -13.35 -46.36 31.08
CA ILE A 677 -12.37 -47.03 31.94
C ILE A 677 -12.97 -48.23 32.69
N GLY A 678 -14.29 -48.29 32.87
CA GLY A 678 -14.97 -49.48 33.41
C GLY A 678 -14.83 -50.69 32.48
N LEU A 679 -14.81 -50.43 31.16
CA LEU A 679 -14.58 -51.45 30.13
C LEU A 679 -13.08 -51.68 29.87
N PHE A 680 -12.28 -50.61 29.94
CA PHE A 680 -10.83 -50.63 29.68
C PHE A 680 -10.03 -49.90 30.79
N PRO A 681 -9.79 -50.55 31.94
CA PRO A 681 -9.12 -49.91 33.08
C PRO A 681 -7.70 -49.42 32.79
N ALA A 682 -7.05 -49.96 31.75
CA ALA A 682 -5.71 -49.58 31.35
C ALA A 682 -5.63 -48.23 30.62
N LEU A 683 -6.78 -47.67 30.19
CA LEU A 683 -6.93 -46.42 29.43
C LEU A 683 -7.31 -45.23 30.32
N SER A 684 -6.77 -45.16 31.55
CA SER A 684 -7.04 -44.05 32.47
C SER A 684 -6.41 -42.74 31.99
N ARG A 685 -6.95 -41.58 32.41
CA ARG A 685 -6.34 -40.25 32.24
C ARG A 685 -4.88 -40.29 32.71
N GLY A 686 -3.97 -39.77 31.89
CA GLY A 686 -2.52 -39.83 32.13
C GLY A 686 -1.83 -41.12 31.65
N CYS A 687 -2.53 -42.04 30.96
CA CYS A 687 -1.87 -43.13 30.25
C CYS A 687 -1.11 -42.61 29.02
N ASP A 688 0.07 -43.15 28.77
CA ASP A 688 0.87 -42.85 27.57
C ASP A 688 0.42 -43.66 26.34
N ARG A 689 0.87 -43.24 25.16
CA ARG A 689 0.55 -43.92 23.88
C ARG A 689 1.00 -45.38 23.89
N ALA A 690 2.17 -45.70 24.44
CA ALA A 690 2.67 -47.06 24.48
C ALA A 690 1.75 -47.99 25.29
N ARG A 691 1.14 -47.48 26.37
CA ARG A 691 0.15 -48.16 27.18
C ARG A 691 -1.17 -48.33 26.44
N VAL A 692 -1.62 -47.33 25.67
CA VAL A 692 -2.78 -47.48 24.78
C VAL A 692 -2.54 -48.55 23.74
N LEU A 693 -1.39 -48.53 23.06
CA LEU A 693 -1.03 -49.51 22.03
C LEU A 693 -0.94 -50.94 22.59
N ARG A 694 -0.40 -51.12 23.80
CA ARG A 694 -0.37 -52.42 24.49
C ARG A 694 -1.75 -52.91 24.92
N SER A 695 -2.67 -52.00 25.27
CA SER A 695 -3.93 -52.36 25.91
C SER A 695 -5.11 -52.44 24.94
N TYR A 696 -5.12 -51.61 23.90
CA TYR A 696 -6.19 -51.51 22.89
C TYR A 696 -5.73 -51.92 21.49
N GLY A 697 -4.43 -51.82 21.20
CA GLY A 697 -3.86 -52.15 19.90
C GLY A 697 -3.48 -50.94 19.06
N LYS A 698 -2.91 -51.20 17.88
CA LYS A 698 -2.50 -50.17 16.91
C LYS A 698 -3.71 -49.58 16.17
N THR A 699 -3.53 -48.41 15.57
CA THR A 699 -4.53 -47.88 14.64
C THR A 699 -4.66 -48.77 13.41
N ALA A 700 -5.88 -48.95 12.88
CA ALA A 700 -6.15 -49.74 11.67
C ALA A 700 -5.33 -49.33 10.44
N ARG A 701 -4.98 -48.04 10.33
CA ARG A 701 -4.11 -47.47 9.31
C ARG A 701 -3.23 -46.38 9.94
N VAL A 702 -2.16 -46.02 9.24
CA VAL A 702 -1.34 -44.84 9.57
C VAL A 702 -2.01 -43.58 9.05
N PHE A 703 -1.72 -42.43 9.65
CA PHE A 703 -2.21 -41.14 9.17
C PHE A 703 -1.26 -40.55 8.13
N LEU A 704 -1.81 -39.95 7.07
CA LEU A 704 -1.06 -39.09 6.15
C LEU A 704 -0.63 -37.83 6.91
N ARG A 705 0.67 -37.53 6.87
CA ARG A 705 1.21 -36.30 7.44
C ARG A 705 0.82 -35.10 6.55
N ARG A 706 0.29 -34.03 7.11
CA ARG A 706 0.04 -32.69 6.53
C ARG A 706 1.20 -32.21 5.68
N ASN A 707 2.45 -32.32 6.14
CA ASN A 707 3.62 -31.86 5.37
C ASN A 707 3.98 -32.77 4.18
N THR A 708 3.61 -34.06 4.24
CA THR A 708 3.76 -35.00 3.12
C THR A 708 2.52 -35.06 2.22
N ARG A 709 1.48 -34.28 2.53
CA ARG A 709 0.23 -34.33 1.75
C ARG A 709 0.43 -33.59 0.43
N PRO A 710 -0.15 -34.08 -0.67
CA PRO A 710 -0.15 -33.35 -1.92
C PRO A 710 -1.02 -32.08 -1.81
N ALA A 711 -0.63 -31.00 -2.49
CA ALA A 711 -1.35 -29.72 -2.44
C ALA A 711 -2.81 -29.82 -2.93
N ARG A 712 -3.06 -30.66 -3.96
CA ARG A 712 -4.39 -30.88 -4.55
C ARG A 712 -4.96 -32.25 -4.22
N VAL A 713 -6.26 -32.27 -3.91
CA VAL A 713 -7.01 -33.50 -3.60
C VAL A 713 -7.04 -34.50 -4.75
N ASP A 714 -6.92 -34.06 -6.01
CA ASP A 714 -6.98 -34.93 -7.21
C ASP A 714 -5.97 -36.09 -7.18
N SER A 715 -4.81 -35.88 -6.55
CA SER A 715 -3.77 -36.90 -6.36
C SER A 715 -4.16 -38.00 -5.37
N LEU A 716 -5.15 -37.75 -4.51
CA LEU A 716 -5.74 -38.70 -3.55
C LEU A 716 -7.01 -39.38 -4.08
N LEU A 717 -7.50 -38.95 -5.26
CA LEU A 717 -8.74 -39.43 -5.91
C LEU A 717 -8.49 -40.49 -6.99
N SER A 718 -7.22 -40.81 -7.31
CA SER A 718 -6.90 -41.80 -8.33
C SER A 718 -7.19 -43.24 -7.85
N PRO A 719 -7.75 -44.11 -8.71
CA PRO A 719 -8.29 -45.43 -8.33
C PRO A 719 -7.26 -46.40 -7.72
#